data_AF-A0A3D8HEX2-F1
#
_entry.id   AF-A0A3D8HEX2-F1
#
_cell.length_a   1.000
_cell.length_b   1.000
_cell.length_c   1.000
_cell.angle_alpha   90.00
_cell.angle_beta   90.00
_cell.angle_gamma   90.00
#
_symmetry.space_group_name_H-M   'P 1'
#
loop_
_entity.id
_entity.type
_entity.pdbx_description
1 polymer ?
#
loop_
_entity_poly.entity_id
_entity_poly.type
_entity_poly.pdbx_seq_one_letter_code
_entity_poly.pdbx_strand_id
1 'polypeptide(L)'
;MKKKKLILLLLSCAAFAPVSAAYQGRVYVDANRNGVYDKGEKVLKDVRVSDGLNVVRTNAEGLYTLPGHERERFIFITTPSGYKTDNRYYRRISGEEQTYDFGLQPWKGRIRPDGSHKFIHISDTEIFNTDDQESWANNIRDYAANQEIAFIIHTGDICYENGLKNHIHLMNTSNMDCPMFYCLGNHDLVKGKYGEEVFESVYGPVYYSFDFGNVHYIVTPMAGGDHQPGYTKEDVYRWLKNDLAEIPAGKPVIAFNHDLLTSGDEFVFGISDSEQINLNEHNLKAWLYGHWHNHFVRKQGDVLTISTATLDKGGIDHSTSAFRVIDVDRKGDVRTALRYTYIDKSIEIASISNDACAITADGKLPVSVNAYNAVAPATRVTYNCTADGKTVIPETQLSQNTDWNWSGTAKLPAACKGKRVFITAKAVFNNGETAVSRSSFLYGPAETANTPQLAWIRNVNANLYFASPVIAGGKVYVASLDEDLKGEGAVSALDANSGELLWKCPVRNSIKNAIAVDGGTVFAQDAEGYLYAIDAQTGIRKWDRKMNVAGLPVLVDGLTAANGIVYAGSGKGFGAYNGKTGEPLWLNKGWAQGEATTSRPLLADGVIVSGANWRGFYGNDAKTGELLWKLDKDGITDRGATPALVDGLLYVAARKSLFIIDSRSGRVVVRKELPFNVQVNSTPLVTDDLIIVGTQTDGMVALDRQTFEVKWTARTSPALVYTAPYSRHPAATIETSPVLIGKTVYFGASDGIIYGVDKESGRTIWKHKTGAPLFSTLTTDGRMIFAADFGGNVYAFNIN
;
A
#
# COMPACT_ATOMS: atom_id res chain seq x y z
N MET A 1 58.52 54.19 -55.37
CA MET A 1 57.79 55.34 -54.78
C MET A 1 56.29 55.18 -55.02
N LYS A 2 55.49 54.91 -53.98
CA LYS A 2 54.11 55.40 -53.79
C LYS A 2 53.45 54.78 -52.54
N LYS A 3 53.15 55.68 -51.59
CA LYS A 3 52.00 55.76 -50.66
C LYS A 3 51.72 54.62 -49.66
N LYS A 4 52.14 54.87 -48.42
CA LYS A 4 51.48 54.37 -47.19
C LYS A 4 50.06 54.95 -47.09
N LYS A 5 49.07 54.11 -46.74
CA LYS A 5 47.79 54.55 -46.17
C LYS A 5 47.61 53.86 -44.82
N LEU A 6 47.45 54.69 -43.80
CA LEU A 6 47.11 54.38 -42.42
C LEU A 6 45.62 53.97 -42.39
N ILE A 7 45.28 52.83 -41.80
CA ILE A 7 43.91 52.48 -41.45
C ILE A 7 43.85 52.37 -39.93
N LEU A 8 43.05 53.26 -39.35
CA LEU A 8 42.70 53.37 -37.94
C LEU A 8 41.79 52.17 -37.58
N LEU A 9 42.19 51.37 -36.59
CA LEU A 9 41.33 50.35 -35.99
C LEU A 9 40.45 51.02 -34.92
N LEU A 10 39.16 51.17 -35.21
CA LEU A 10 38.16 51.60 -34.23
C LEU A 10 37.87 50.43 -33.28
N LEU A 11 38.33 50.53 -32.03
CA LEU A 11 37.83 49.70 -30.93
C LEU A 11 36.37 50.09 -30.66
N SER A 12 35.43 49.25 -31.10
CA SER A 12 34.06 49.28 -30.58
C SER A 12 34.05 48.60 -29.21
N CYS A 13 34.11 49.40 -28.14
CA CYS A 13 33.71 48.94 -26.81
C CYS A 13 32.19 48.71 -26.85
N ALA A 14 31.77 47.46 -27.04
CA ALA A 14 30.40 47.06 -26.73
C ALA A 14 30.26 47.16 -25.21
N ALA A 15 29.60 48.23 -24.75
CA ALA A 15 29.13 48.32 -23.38
C ALA A 15 28.14 47.18 -23.16
N PHE A 16 28.52 46.19 -22.35
CA PHE A 16 27.57 45.27 -21.75
C PHE A 16 26.66 46.11 -20.85
N ALA A 17 25.44 46.37 -21.31
CA ALA A 17 24.40 46.84 -20.41
C ALA A 17 24.24 45.78 -19.32
N PRO A 18 24.28 46.13 -18.02
CA PRO A 18 24.01 45.15 -16.97
C PRO A 18 22.59 44.63 -17.20
N VAL A 19 22.43 43.31 -17.26
CA VAL A 19 21.12 42.68 -17.10
C VAL A 19 20.58 43.18 -15.78
N SER A 20 19.54 44.01 -15.81
CA SER A 20 18.94 44.54 -14.59
C SER A 20 18.34 43.37 -13.82
N ALA A 21 18.86 43.07 -12.63
CA ALA A 21 18.25 42.07 -11.76
C ALA A 21 16.85 42.55 -11.35
N ALA A 22 15.83 41.72 -11.57
CA ALA A 22 14.47 42.01 -11.12
C ALA A 22 14.34 41.76 -9.60
N TYR A 23 15.03 40.74 -9.10
CA TYR A 23 15.01 40.36 -7.68
C TYR A 23 16.40 40.10 -7.14
N GLN A 24 16.57 40.34 -5.86
CA GLN A 24 17.77 40.05 -5.10
C GLN A 24 17.41 39.58 -3.70
N GLY A 25 18.40 39.13 -2.94
CA GLY A 25 18.20 38.77 -1.55
C GLY A 25 19.39 38.06 -0.95
N ARG A 26 19.23 37.62 0.29
CA ARG A 26 20.23 36.92 1.08
C ARG A 26 19.68 35.64 1.68
N VAL A 27 20.51 34.61 1.70
CA VAL A 27 20.26 33.37 2.45
C VAL A 27 21.21 33.28 3.64
N TYR A 28 20.68 33.01 4.83
CA TYR A 28 21.43 33.03 6.08
C TYR A 28 20.84 32.06 7.11
N VAL A 29 21.58 31.84 8.19
CA VAL A 29 21.12 31.08 9.37
C VAL A 29 20.41 32.04 10.31
N ASP A 30 19.08 31.91 10.39
CA ASP A 30 18.22 32.68 11.29
C ASP A 30 18.23 32.04 12.68
N ALA A 31 19.18 32.50 13.51
CA ALA A 31 19.47 31.88 14.79
C ALA A 31 18.42 32.23 15.86
N ASN A 32 17.80 33.40 15.75
CA ASN A 32 16.81 33.91 16.71
C ASN A 32 15.36 33.70 16.26
N ARG A 33 15.14 33.17 15.04
CA ARG A 33 13.84 32.85 14.43
C ARG A 33 12.96 34.08 14.21
N ASN A 34 13.54 35.26 14.01
CA ASN A 34 12.79 36.48 13.75
C ASN A 34 12.49 36.68 12.25
N GLY A 35 13.11 35.89 11.36
CA GLY A 35 12.95 35.97 9.91
C GLY A 35 13.60 37.20 9.26
N VAL A 36 14.47 37.91 9.97
CA VAL A 36 15.19 39.12 9.52
C VAL A 36 16.69 38.89 9.66
N TYR A 37 17.46 39.26 8.63
CA TYR A 37 18.92 39.12 8.71
C TYR A 37 19.49 40.09 9.73
N ASP A 38 20.06 39.55 10.80
CA ASP A 38 20.77 40.32 11.81
C ASP A 38 22.28 40.33 11.56
N LYS A 39 22.92 41.47 11.85
CA LYS A 39 24.38 41.59 11.69
C LYS A 39 25.09 40.59 12.60
N GLY A 40 25.81 39.65 12.00
CA GLY A 40 26.54 38.59 12.69
C GLY A 40 25.97 37.20 12.47
N GLU A 41 24.77 37.09 11.88
CA GLU A 41 24.22 35.83 11.45
C GLU A 41 25.06 35.21 10.31
N LYS A 42 25.17 33.89 10.33
CA LYS A 42 25.97 33.15 9.36
C LYS A 42 25.27 33.18 8.01
N VAL A 43 25.90 33.77 7.01
CA VAL A 43 25.43 33.70 5.62
C VAL A 43 25.69 32.33 5.00
N LEU A 44 24.82 31.94 4.07
CA LEU A 44 24.88 30.64 3.40
C LEU A 44 25.22 30.82 1.92
N LYS A 45 26.45 30.43 1.55
CA LYS A 45 26.93 30.38 0.16
C LYS A 45 26.46 29.12 -0.56
N ASP A 46 26.47 29.16 -1.89
CA ASP A 46 26.15 28.03 -2.79
C ASP A 46 24.73 27.47 -2.62
N VAL A 47 23.80 28.24 -2.04
CA VAL A 47 22.37 27.90 -1.97
C VAL A 47 21.72 28.24 -3.31
N ARG A 48 20.96 27.29 -3.87
CA ARG A 48 20.21 27.51 -5.11
C ARG A 48 18.93 28.30 -4.81
N VAL A 49 18.68 29.32 -5.61
CA VAL A 49 17.51 30.20 -5.53
C VAL A 49 16.87 30.29 -6.92
N SER A 50 15.55 30.24 -7.00
CA SER A 50 14.79 30.21 -8.24
C SER A 50 13.57 31.13 -8.20
N ASP A 51 13.23 31.69 -9.37
CA ASP A 51 11.98 32.42 -9.63
C ASP A 51 10.91 31.55 -10.32
N GLY A 52 11.18 30.24 -10.47
CA GLY A 52 10.32 29.31 -11.20
C GLY A 52 10.69 29.11 -12.66
N LEU A 53 11.77 29.75 -13.14
CA LEU A 53 12.42 29.47 -14.42
C LEU A 53 13.94 29.42 -14.25
N ASN A 54 14.53 30.50 -13.74
CA ASN A 54 15.96 30.66 -13.54
C ASN A 54 16.38 30.00 -12.24
N VAL A 55 17.61 29.49 -12.18
CA VAL A 55 18.22 28.95 -10.96
C VAL A 55 19.60 29.56 -10.82
N VAL A 56 19.87 30.22 -9.70
CA VAL A 56 21.16 30.88 -9.40
C VAL A 56 21.69 30.41 -8.06
N ARG A 57 22.99 30.59 -7.80
CA ARG A 57 23.61 30.31 -6.50
C ARG A 57 23.86 31.58 -5.72
N THR A 58 23.70 31.49 -4.41
CA THR A 58 24.21 32.52 -3.51
C THR A 58 25.74 32.58 -3.55
N ASN A 59 26.29 33.80 -3.52
CA ASN A 59 27.72 34.04 -3.49
C ASN A 59 28.32 33.81 -2.09
N ALA A 60 29.59 34.17 -1.88
CA ALA A 60 30.28 33.99 -0.60
C ALA A 60 29.65 34.77 0.57
N GLU A 61 28.97 35.89 0.27
CA GLU A 61 28.22 36.71 1.22
C GLU A 61 26.75 36.27 1.38
N GLY A 62 26.37 35.13 0.78
CA GLY A 62 25.02 34.59 0.80
C GLY A 62 24.02 35.37 -0.06
N LEU A 63 24.49 36.27 -0.93
CA LEU A 63 23.66 37.12 -1.78
C LEU A 63 23.34 36.45 -3.12
N TYR A 64 22.16 36.70 -3.67
CA TYR A 64 21.77 36.28 -5.00
C TYR A 64 21.05 37.40 -5.77
N THR A 65 20.98 37.26 -7.10
CA THR A 65 20.21 38.12 -8.00
C THR A 65 19.55 37.27 -9.08
N LEU A 66 18.27 37.50 -9.35
CA LEU A 66 17.47 36.83 -10.38
C LEU A 66 17.00 37.84 -11.44
N PRO A 67 17.01 37.47 -12.73
CA PRO A 67 16.62 38.37 -13.81
C PRO A 67 15.10 38.57 -13.91
N GLY A 68 14.31 37.65 -13.35
CA GLY A 68 12.85 37.63 -13.42
C GLY A 68 12.28 37.21 -14.78
N HIS A 69 10.99 36.90 -14.83
CA HIS A 69 10.25 36.55 -16.04
C HIS A 69 8.72 36.73 -15.90
N GLU A 70 7.99 36.81 -17.02
CA GLU A 70 6.56 37.18 -17.05
C GLU A 70 5.59 36.26 -16.29
N ARG A 71 5.99 35.02 -15.98
CA ARG A 71 5.14 33.98 -15.39
C ARG A 71 5.50 33.67 -13.92
N GLU A 72 6.43 34.42 -13.34
CA GLU A 72 6.90 34.20 -11.98
C GLU A 72 5.83 34.55 -10.95
N ARG A 73 5.74 33.73 -9.91
CA ARG A 73 4.82 33.94 -8.77
C ARG A 73 5.52 33.87 -7.42
N PHE A 74 6.67 33.22 -7.39
CA PHE A 74 7.42 32.94 -6.17
C PHE A 74 8.91 33.06 -6.41
N ILE A 75 9.63 33.54 -5.40
CA ILE A 75 11.05 33.26 -5.24
C ILE A 75 11.17 32.14 -4.22
N PHE A 76 11.95 31.10 -4.49
CA PHE A 76 12.13 29.98 -3.57
C PHE A 76 13.53 29.41 -3.62
N ILE A 77 13.92 28.68 -2.58
CA ILE A 77 15.24 28.07 -2.46
C ILE A 77 15.17 26.54 -2.56
N THR A 78 16.22 25.94 -3.12
CA THR A 78 16.53 24.54 -2.84
C THR A 78 17.05 24.48 -1.41
N THR A 79 16.21 24.04 -0.48
CA THR A 79 16.60 23.98 0.94
C THR A 79 17.85 23.09 1.08
N PRO A 80 18.99 23.62 1.54
CA PRO A 80 20.23 22.87 1.60
C PRO A 80 20.19 21.83 2.72
N SER A 81 20.86 20.70 2.48
CA SER A 81 21.01 19.62 3.46
C SER A 81 21.55 20.14 4.80
N GLY A 82 20.96 19.67 5.90
CA GLY A 82 21.30 20.09 7.25
C GLY A 82 20.58 21.37 7.72
N TYR A 83 19.58 21.85 6.97
CA TYR A 83 18.76 23.00 7.34
C TYR A 83 17.27 22.73 7.12
N LYS A 84 16.41 23.52 7.78
CA LYS A 84 14.96 23.57 7.58
C LYS A 84 14.46 25.01 7.51
N THR A 85 13.25 25.21 7.01
CA THR A 85 12.65 26.54 6.75
C THR A 85 11.28 26.76 7.42
N ASP A 86 10.76 25.80 8.20
CA ASP A 86 9.41 25.86 8.80
C ASP A 86 8.33 26.28 7.78
N ASN A 87 8.33 25.63 6.61
CA ASN A 87 7.48 25.93 5.44
C ASN A 87 7.69 27.31 4.80
N ARG A 88 8.81 28.00 5.07
CA ARG A 88 9.17 29.31 4.49
C ARG A 88 10.32 29.23 3.47
N TYR A 89 10.41 28.14 2.72
CA TYR A 89 11.39 27.98 1.64
C TYR A 89 11.05 28.82 0.39
N TYR A 90 9.91 29.50 0.38
CA TYR A 90 9.44 30.36 -0.70
C TYR A 90 8.91 31.70 -0.17
N ARG A 91 8.86 32.69 -1.06
CA ARG A 91 8.23 34.00 -0.87
C ARG A 91 7.37 34.31 -2.09
N ARG A 92 6.12 34.71 -1.87
CA ARG A 92 5.22 35.14 -2.94
C ARG A 92 5.62 36.53 -3.42
N ILE A 93 5.67 36.74 -4.73
CA ILE A 93 5.98 38.05 -5.31
C ILE A 93 4.74 38.94 -5.21
N SER A 94 4.88 40.11 -4.59
CA SER A 94 3.78 41.07 -4.34
C SER A 94 3.84 42.31 -5.25
N GLY A 95 4.79 42.37 -6.20
CA GLY A 95 4.98 43.47 -7.16
C GLY A 95 5.64 44.73 -6.60
N GLU A 96 5.60 44.94 -5.29
CA GLU A 96 6.20 46.11 -4.61
C GLU A 96 7.63 45.83 -4.08
N GLU A 97 7.96 44.56 -3.82
CA GLU A 97 9.24 44.14 -3.25
C GLU A 97 10.21 43.58 -4.31
N GLN A 98 11.46 44.03 -4.26
CA GLN A 98 12.57 43.50 -5.08
C GLN A 98 13.58 42.68 -4.26
N THR A 99 13.45 42.65 -2.93
CA THR A 99 14.40 41.97 -2.03
C THR A 99 13.69 40.87 -1.25
N TYR A 100 14.15 39.63 -1.38
CA TYR A 100 13.55 38.46 -0.76
C TYR A 100 14.59 37.67 0.04
N ASP A 101 14.53 37.77 1.36
CA ASP A 101 15.50 37.13 2.25
C ASP A 101 14.98 35.78 2.81
N PHE A 102 15.90 34.82 2.95
CA PHE A 102 15.64 33.47 3.46
C PHE A 102 16.49 33.17 4.70
N GLY A 103 15.82 33.14 5.85
CA GLY A 103 16.37 32.68 7.12
C GLY A 103 16.14 31.18 7.32
N LEU A 104 17.22 30.42 7.55
CA LEU A 104 17.18 28.97 7.70
C LEU A 104 17.59 28.56 9.12
N GLN A 105 17.02 27.46 9.61
CA GLN A 105 17.38 26.89 10.90
C GLN A 105 18.22 25.62 10.71
N PRO A 106 19.28 25.39 11.49
CA PRO A 106 20.01 24.14 11.45
C PRO A 106 19.11 22.94 11.77
N TRP A 107 19.22 21.88 10.97
CA TRP A 107 18.49 20.62 11.14
C TRP A 107 19.49 19.48 11.25
N LYS A 108 19.72 19.01 12.47
CA LYS A 108 20.77 18.03 12.81
C LYS A 108 20.19 16.85 13.59
N GLY A 109 20.86 15.71 13.53
CA GLY A 109 20.52 14.51 14.32
C GLY A 109 19.64 13.50 13.58
N ARG A 110 18.90 13.92 12.55
CA ARG A 110 18.04 13.03 11.74
C ARG A 110 18.60 12.64 10.37
N ILE A 111 19.79 13.16 10.07
CA ILE A 111 20.60 12.77 8.91
C ILE A 111 21.91 12.22 9.47
N ARG A 112 22.29 11.00 9.08
CA ARG A 112 23.51 10.38 9.55
C ARG A 112 24.74 11.07 8.93
N PRO A 113 25.92 10.99 9.55
CA PRO A 113 27.14 11.63 9.03
C PRO A 113 27.55 11.20 7.62
N ASP A 114 27.14 10.01 7.17
CA ASP A 114 27.40 9.51 5.82
C ASP A 114 26.35 9.96 4.78
N GLY A 115 25.37 10.76 5.19
CA GLY A 115 24.27 11.28 4.37
C GLY A 115 23.05 10.36 4.30
N SER A 116 23.09 9.16 4.89
CA SER A 116 21.90 8.30 4.95
C SER A 116 20.85 8.83 5.91
N HIS A 117 19.58 8.59 5.61
CA HIS A 117 18.45 9.12 6.36
C HIS A 117 17.16 8.37 6.03
N LYS A 118 16.11 8.61 6.81
CA LYS A 118 14.77 8.06 6.59
C LYS A 118 13.75 9.17 6.41
N PHE A 119 12.76 8.97 5.55
CA PHE A 119 11.61 9.86 5.41
C PHE A 119 10.30 9.08 5.36
N ILE A 120 9.18 9.75 5.64
CA ILE A 120 7.85 9.16 5.47
C ILE A 120 7.22 9.70 4.19
N HIS A 121 6.58 8.80 3.44
CA HIS A 121 5.76 9.11 2.28
C HIS A 121 4.30 8.77 2.60
N ILE A 122 3.42 9.75 2.39
CA ILE A 122 1.96 9.63 2.46
C ILE A 122 1.33 10.22 1.19
N SER A 123 0.11 9.83 0.89
CA SER A 123 -0.63 10.33 -0.26
C SER A 123 -2.14 10.15 -0.07
N ASP A 124 -2.94 10.86 -0.87
CA ASP A 124 -4.37 10.55 -1.07
C ASP A 124 -5.19 10.52 0.24
N THR A 125 -4.90 11.45 1.16
CA THR A 125 -5.69 11.61 2.41
C THR A 125 -7.14 11.97 2.09
N GLU A 126 -7.35 12.69 0.98
CA GLU A 126 -8.61 13.28 0.55
C GLU A 126 -9.43 13.81 1.71
N ILE A 127 -8.89 14.82 2.38
CA ILE A 127 -9.53 15.45 3.52
C ILE A 127 -10.66 16.35 3.01
N PHE A 128 -11.83 16.24 3.63
CA PHE A 128 -12.94 17.16 3.39
C PHE A 128 -13.17 18.12 4.58
N ASN A 129 -12.79 17.70 5.80
CA ASN A 129 -12.78 18.47 7.04
C ASN A 129 -11.76 17.85 8.05
N THR A 130 -11.47 18.51 9.17
CA THR A 130 -10.53 17.98 10.19
C THR A 130 -11.16 16.99 11.18
N ASP A 131 -12.45 16.70 11.09
CA ASP A 131 -13.14 15.85 12.06
C ASP A 131 -12.57 14.42 11.98
N ASP A 132 -12.24 13.85 13.14
CA ASP A 132 -11.66 12.51 13.30
C ASP A 132 -10.32 12.24 12.57
N GLN A 133 -9.61 13.29 12.13
CA GLN A 133 -8.33 13.14 11.41
C GLN A 133 -7.08 13.13 12.31
N GLU A 134 -7.20 13.56 13.57
CA GLU A 134 -6.05 13.69 14.46
C GLU A 134 -5.39 12.34 14.80
N SER A 135 -6.18 11.26 14.86
CA SER A 135 -5.67 9.95 15.32
C SER A 135 -4.55 9.42 14.42
N TRP A 136 -4.74 9.43 13.09
CA TRP A 136 -3.70 8.97 12.17
C TRP A 136 -2.56 9.99 12.05
N ALA A 137 -2.85 11.29 12.08
CA ALA A 137 -1.82 12.33 12.03
C ALA A 137 -0.88 12.25 13.23
N ASN A 138 -1.43 12.00 14.42
CA ASN A 138 -0.67 11.76 15.65
C ASN A 138 0.18 10.48 15.52
N ASN A 139 -0.31 9.39 14.92
CA ASN A 139 0.52 8.21 14.67
C ASN A 139 1.73 8.52 13.80
N ILE A 140 1.58 9.34 12.74
CA ILE A 140 2.69 9.76 11.90
C ILE A 140 3.68 10.61 12.69
N ARG A 141 3.21 11.58 13.47
CA ARG A 141 4.06 12.45 14.30
C ARG A 141 4.85 11.64 15.31
N ASP A 142 4.19 10.74 16.03
CA ASP A 142 4.81 9.95 17.08
C ASP A 142 5.80 8.94 16.47
N TYR A 143 5.47 8.33 15.32
CA TYR A 143 6.41 7.51 14.57
C TYR A 143 7.63 8.33 14.10
N ALA A 144 7.40 9.54 13.59
CA ALA A 144 8.46 10.43 13.11
C ALA A 144 9.44 10.79 14.21
N ALA A 145 8.94 11.08 15.42
CA ALA A 145 9.76 11.31 16.60
C ALA A 145 10.50 10.04 17.05
N ASN A 146 9.80 8.91 17.17
CA ASN A 146 10.38 7.64 17.66
C ASN A 146 11.46 7.07 16.71
N GLN A 147 11.35 7.32 15.40
CA GLN A 147 12.26 6.76 14.39
C GLN A 147 13.26 7.79 13.80
N GLU A 148 13.35 8.98 14.40
CA GLU A 148 14.23 10.07 13.96
C GLU A 148 14.05 10.40 12.46
N ILE A 149 12.81 10.47 12.00
CA ILE A 149 12.46 10.72 10.60
C ILE A 149 12.92 12.12 10.18
N ALA A 150 13.64 12.19 9.05
CA ALA A 150 14.31 13.39 8.56
C ALA A 150 13.34 14.43 8.00
N PHE A 151 12.32 13.98 7.27
CA PHE A 151 11.22 14.78 6.73
C PHE A 151 10.02 13.88 6.38
N ILE A 152 8.89 14.48 6.09
CA ILE A 152 7.69 13.81 5.59
C ILE A 152 7.24 14.52 4.31
N ILE A 153 6.75 13.76 3.34
CA ILE A 153 6.19 14.29 2.10
C ILE A 153 4.81 13.72 1.82
N HIS A 154 3.87 14.59 1.48
CA HIS A 154 2.53 14.25 1.01
C HIS A 154 2.44 14.41 -0.51
N THR A 155 2.24 13.32 -1.25
CA THR A 155 2.26 13.34 -2.72
C THR A 155 0.89 13.59 -3.36
N GLY A 156 0.24 14.72 -3.07
CA GLY A 156 -1.00 15.12 -3.74
C GLY A 156 -2.26 14.42 -3.23
N ASP A 157 -3.39 14.88 -3.76
CA ASP A 157 -4.75 14.53 -3.35
C ASP A 157 -4.95 14.66 -1.83
N ILE A 158 -4.49 15.83 -1.34
CA ILE A 158 -4.94 16.41 -0.08
C ILE A 158 -6.45 16.70 -0.18
N CYS A 159 -6.89 16.99 -1.43
CA CYS A 159 -8.21 17.03 -2.06
C CYS A 159 -8.76 18.45 -2.22
N TYR A 160 -10.03 18.71 -1.95
CA TYR A 160 -10.66 19.94 -2.42
C TYR A 160 -10.37 21.16 -1.54
N GLU A 161 -10.95 22.31 -1.89
CA GLU A 161 -10.66 23.61 -1.27
C GLU A 161 -10.71 23.57 0.28
N ASN A 162 -11.74 22.94 0.85
CA ASN A 162 -11.84 22.77 2.30
C ASN A 162 -10.75 21.85 2.85
N GLY A 163 -10.43 20.76 2.17
CA GLY A 163 -9.35 19.85 2.51
C GLY A 163 -8.01 20.55 2.58
N LEU A 164 -7.65 21.27 1.52
CA LEU A 164 -6.41 22.04 1.43
C LEU A 164 -6.25 23.03 2.59
N LYS A 165 -7.30 23.79 2.89
CA LYS A 165 -7.30 24.79 3.97
C LYS A 165 -7.24 24.16 5.37
N ASN A 166 -7.80 22.97 5.55
CA ASN A 166 -7.87 22.28 6.84
C ASN A 166 -6.65 21.41 7.13
N HIS A 167 -6.13 20.72 6.12
CA HIS A 167 -5.01 19.78 6.26
C HIS A 167 -3.75 20.46 6.80
N ILE A 168 -3.46 21.72 6.40
CA ILE A 168 -2.27 22.44 6.88
C ILE A 168 -2.27 22.63 8.41
N HIS A 169 -3.45 22.65 9.05
CA HIS A 169 -3.56 22.72 10.52
C HIS A 169 -3.29 21.38 11.19
N LEU A 170 -3.57 20.27 10.50
CA LEU A 170 -3.28 18.91 10.97
C LEU A 170 -1.80 18.59 10.83
N MET A 171 -1.20 18.91 9.68
CA MET A 171 0.17 18.54 9.37
C MET A 171 0.91 19.71 8.73
N ASN A 172 1.93 20.22 9.41
CA ASN A 172 2.91 21.20 8.93
C ASN A 172 4.23 21.01 9.70
N THR A 173 5.29 21.70 9.28
CA THR A 173 6.62 21.54 9.91
C THR A 173 6.62 21.86 11.42
N SER A 174 5.72 22.74 11.89
CA SER A 174 5.68 23.13 13.30
C SER A 174 5.05 22.08 14.21
N ASN A 175 4.10 21.28 13.71
CA ASN A 175 3.37 20.30 14.52
C ASN A 175 3.73 18.83 14.25
N MET A 176 4.54 18.55 13.22
CA MET A 176 4.95 17.18 12.85
C MET A 176 6.37 16.78 13.31
N ASP A 177 7.04 17.65 14.07
CA ASP A 177 8.40 17.41 14.63
C ASP A 177 9.50 17.18 13.58
N CYS A 178 9.20 17.38 12.29
CA CYS A 178 10.17 17.40 11.20
C CYS A 178 9.65 18.21 10.01
N PRO A 179 10.53 18.58 9.05
CA PRO A 179 10.13 19.24 7.81
C PRO A 179 9.02 18.50 7.05
N MET A 180 8.07 19.28 6.53
CA MET A 180 6.94 18.84 5.73
C MET A 180 7.04 19.36 4.31
N PHE A 181 6.81 18.49 3.33
CA PHE A 181 6.77 18.83 1.91
C PHE A 181 5.47 18.34 1.27
N TYR A 182 5.03 19.03 0.21
CA TYR A 182 3.76 18.77 -0.45
C TYR A 182 3.93 18.77 -1.97
N CYS A 183 3.34 17.78 -2.62
CA CYS A 183 3.12 17.73 -4.05
C CYS A 183 1.63 18.00 -4.32
N LEU A 184 1.33 18.54 -5.50
CA LEU A 184 -0.03 18.79 -5.96
C LEU A 184 -0.55 17.59 -6.76
N GLY A 185 -1.73 17.09 -6.38
CA GLY A 185 -2.51 16.08 -7.10
C GLY A 185 -3.63 16.66 -7.96
N ASN A 186 -4.33 15.80 -8.69
CA ASN A 186 -5.42 16.22 -9.59
C ASN A 186 -6.64 16.77 -8.86
N HIS A 187 -6.96 16.24 -7.67
CA HIS A 187 -8.10 16.71 -6.87
C HIS A 187 -7.78 17.99 -6.09
N ASP A 188 -6.50 18.35 -5.98
CA ASP A 188 -6.04 19.63 -5.40
C ASP A 188 -6.19 20.81 -6.37
N LEU A 189 -6.39 20.54 -7.66
CA LEU A 189 -6.69 21.56 -8.65
C LEU A 189 -8.17 21.92 -8.56
N VAL A 190 -8.46 23.06 -7.93
CA VAL A 190 -9.81 23.51 -7.59
C VAL A 190 -10.24 24.74 -8.39
N LYS A 191 -11.51 25.08 -8.31
CA LYS A 191 -12.05 26.27 -8.99
C LYS A 191 -11.41 27.55 -8.45
N GLY A 192 -10.76 28.32 -9.33
CA GLY A 192 -10.14 29.61 -9.02
C GLY A 192 -9.80 30.37 -10.31
N LYS A 193 -8.94 31.39 -10.23
CA LYS A 193 -8.35 32.07 -11.41
C LYS A 193 -7.55 31.10 -12.28
N TYR A 194 -6.95 30.11 -11.64
CA TYR A 194 -6.24 28.96 -12.18
C TYR A 194 -6.33 27.82 -11.15
N GLY A 195 -6.18 26.57 -11.57
CA GLY A 195 -6.50 25.39 -10.75
C GLY A 195 -5.77 25.31 -9.41
N GLU A 196 -4.51 25.71 -9.37
CA GLU A 196 -3.64 25.62 -8.20
C GLU A 196 -3.68 26.86 -7.28
N GLU A 197 -4.57 27.84 -7.52
CA GLU A 197 -4.59 29.12 -6.76
C GLU A 197 -4.69 28.91 -5.24
N VAL A 198 -5.58 28.02 -4.81
CA VAL A 198 -5.78 27.70 -3.39
C VAL A 198 -4.56 26.97 -2.84
N PHE A 199 -4.06 25.96 -3.56
CA PHE A 199 -2.86 25.22 -3.14
C PHE A 199 -1.68 26.17 -2.94
N GLU A 200 -1.42 27.04 -3.91
CA GLU A 200 -0.33 28.03 -3.84
C GLU A 200 -0.46 29.01 -2.68
N SER A 201 -1.70 29.34 -2.29
CA SER A 201 -1.95 30.23 -1.15
C SER A 201 -1.66 29.58 0.20
N VAL A 202 -1.69 28.24 0.28
CA VAL A 202 -1.52 27.48 1.53
C VAL A 202 -0.14 26.82 1.63
N TYR A 203 0.33 26.21 0.54
CA TYR A 203 1.50 25.34 0.49
C TYR A 203 2.68 25.92 -0.30
N GLY A 204 2.44 26.90 -1.17
CA GLY A 204 3.48 27.56 -1.97
C GLY A 204 3.65 26.98 -3.38
N PRO A 205 4.84 27.08 -3.99
CA PRO A 205 5.05 26.69 -5.39
C PRO A 205 4.78 25.20 -5.61
N VAL A 206 4.27 24.86 -6.79
CA VAL A 206 3.82 23.50 -7.14
C VAL A 206 4.93 22.63 -7.75
N TYR A 207 6.07 23.22 -8.10
CA TYR A 207 7.33 22.54 -8.42
C TYR A 207 8.48 23.24 -7.72
N TYR A 208 9.35 22.47 -7.09
CA TYR A 208 10.51 22.94 -6.33
C TYR A 208 11.43 21.76 -6.00
N SER A 209 12.60 22.06 -5.44
CA SER A 209 13.59 21.05 -5.06
C SER A 209 14.13 21.29 -3.65
N PHE A 210 14.72 20.26 -3.04
CA PHE A 210 15.41 20.37 -1.75
C PHE A 210 16.48 19.28 -1.61
N ASP A 211 17.41 19.42 -0.67
CA ASP A 211 18.48 18.46 -0.43
C ASP A 211 18.41 17.88 0.99
N PHE A 212 18.54 16.55 1.12
CA PHE A 212 18.82 15.87 2.39
C PHE A 212 19.95 14.86 2.21
N GLY A 213 20.90 14.87 3.13
CA GLY A 213 22.09 14.04 3.04
C GLY A 213 22.86 14.32 1.74
N ASN A 214 23.08 13.26 0.96
CA ASN A 214 23.77 13.34 -0.34
C ASN A 214 22.79 13.39 -1.53
N VAL A 215 21.48 13.42 -1.28
CA VAL A 215 20.45 13.25 -2.32
C VAL A 215 19.79 14.58 -2.66
N HIS A 216 19.48 14.76 -3.94
CA HIS A 216 18.68 15.85 -4.45
C HIS A 216 17.24 15.38 -4.68
N TYR A 217 16.27 16.10 -4.11
CA TYR A 217 14.86 15.77 -4.18
C TYR A 217 14.12 16.77 -5.04
N ILE A 218 13.29 16.26 -5.95
CA ILE A 218 12.53 17.05 -6.92
C ILE A 218 11.04 16.80 -6.70
N VAL A 219 10.27 17.87 -6.60
CA VAL A 219 8.80 17.81 -6.55
C VAL A 219 8.25 18.44 -7.82
N THR A 220 7.41 17.70 -8.54
CA THR A 220 6.74 18.17 -9.76
C THR A 220 5.23 17.98 -9.61
N PRO A 221 4.40 18.86 -10.20
CA PRO A 221 2.96 18.73 -10.12
C PRO A 221 2.45 17.70 -11.13
N MET A 222 1.22 17.21 -10.93
CA MET A 222 0.51 16.47 -11.96
C MET A 222 0.23 17.36 -13.18
N ALA A 223 0.15 16.79 -14.39
CA ALA A 223 -0.03 17.58 -15.62
C ALA A 223 -1.41 18.26 -15.74
N GLY A 224 -2.41 17.77 -15.00
CA GLY A 224 -3.77 18.30 -14.98
C GLY A 224 -4.62 17.59 -13.92
N GLY A 225 -5.89 18.01 -13.79
CA GLY A 225 -6.82 17.46 -12.81
C GLY A 225 -8.22 18.03 -12.96
N ASP A 226 -8.96 18.12 -11.86
CA ASP A 226 -10.38 18.52 -11.86
C ASP A 226 -10.60 19.94 -12.41
N HIS A 227 -9.61 20.81 -12.24
CA HIS A 227 -9.55 22.12 -12.85
C HIS A 227 -8.24 22.35 -13.61
N GLN A 228 -8.29 23.19 -14.65
CA GLN A 228 -7.12 23.47 -15.49
C GLN A 228 -6.04 24.23 -14.69
N PRO A 229 -4.80 23.71 -14.62
CA PRO A 229 -3.70 24.42 -13.97
C PRO A 229 -3.26 25.67 -14.77
N GLY A 230 -2.68 26.65 -14.06
CA GLY A 230 -2.05 27.83 -14.64
C GLY A 230 -0.63 27.58 -15.15
N TYR A 231 0.10 26.65 -14.51
CA TYR A 231 1.38 26.15 -15.01
C TYR A 231 1.20 25.30 -16.27
N THR A 232 2.23 25.27 -17.10
CA THR A 232 2.30 24.45 -18.31
C THR A 232 3.40 23.39 -18.18
N LYS A 233 3.35 22.37 -19.04
CA LYS A 233 4.44 21.38 -19.15
C LYS A 233 5.78 22.04 -19.45
N GLU A 234 5.77 23.15 -20.21
CA GLU A 234 6.96 23.92 -20.53
C GLU A 234 7.55 24.63 -19.31
N ASP A 235 6.73 25.26 -18.47
CA ASP A 235 7.24 25.89 -17.24
C ASP A 235 8.00 24.87 -16.36
N VAL A 236 7.38 23.70 -16.14
CA VAL A 236 7.98 22.62 -15.35
C VAL A 236 9.25 22.09 -16.02
N TYR A 237 9.25 21.86 -17.33
CA TYR A 237 10.41 21.38 -18.07
C TYR A 237 11.58 22.36 -18.01
N ARG A 238 11.33 23.65 -18.24
CA ARG A 238 12.37 24.69 -18.28
C ARG A 238 13.00 24.86 -16.90
N TRP A 239 12.19 24.92 -15.85
CA TRP A 239 12.69 24.96 -14.47
C TRP A 239 13.50 23.69 -14.14
N LEU A 240 12.95 22.51 -14.39
CA LEU A 240 13.60 21.23 -14.08
C LEU A 240 14.95 21.09 -14.78
N LYS A 241 15.05 21.52 -16.05
CA LYS A 241 16.30 21.55 -16.80
C LYS A 241 17.34 22.44 -16.11
N ASN A 242 16.95 23.62 -15.66
CA ASN A 242 17.84 24.58 -15.02
C ASN A 242 18.24 24.15 -13.61
N ASP A 243 17.32 23.55 -12.85
CA ASP A 243 17.60 22.98 -11.53
C ASP A 243 18.60 21.82 -11.65
N LEU A 244 18.37 20.86 -12.55
CA LEU A 244 19.27 19.74 -12.81
C LEU A 244 20.65 20.16 -13.34
N ALA A 245 20.74 21.27 -14.09
CA ALA A 245 22.02 21.81 -14.54
C ALA A 245 22.90 22.28 -13.36
N GLU A 246 22.29 22.65 -12.23
CA GLU A 246 22.99 23.02 -11.00
C GLU A 246 23.34 21.80 -10.12
N ILE A 247 22.97 20.59 -10.52
CA ILE A 247 23.22 19.37 -9.76
C ILE A 247 24.53 18.72 -10.22
N PRO A 248 25.50 18.46 -9.31
CA PRO A 248 26.72 17.76 -9.66
C PRO A 248 26.44 16.41 -10.30
N ALA A 249 27.15 16.09 -11.39
CA ALA A 249 27.03 14.81 -12.07
C ALA A 249 27.20 13.64 -11.10
N GLY A 250 26.28 12.67 -11.19
CA GLY A 250 26.27 11.48 -10.33
C GLY A 250 25.68 11.71 -8.93
N LYS A 251 25.29 12.93 -8.54
CA LYS A 251 24.51 13.11 -7.31
C LYS A 251 23.16 12.38 -7.46
N PRO A 252 22.75 11.54 -6.50
CA PRO A 252 21.48 10.81 -6.59
C PRO A 252 20.28 11.74 -6.61
N VAL A 253 19.28 11.41 -7.43
CA VAL A 253 18.02 12.15 -7.55
C VAL A 253 16.85 11.25 -7.14
N ILE A 254 15.92 11.79 -6.35
CA ILE A 254 14.63 11.15 -6.06
C ILE A 254 13.52 12.13 -6.44
N ALA A 255 12.53 11.66 -7.18
CA ALA A 255 11.44 12.48 -7.69
C ALA A 255 10.10 12.13 -7.03
N PHE A 256 9.31 13.17 -6.78
CA PHE A 256 7.95 13.10 -6.28
C PHE A 256 7.00 13.72 -7.29
N ASN A 257 5.94 12.99 -7.59
CA ASN A 257 4.79 13.45 -8.35
C ASN A 257 3.55 12.69 -7.85
N HIS A 258 2.37 13.25 -8.00
CA HIS A 258 1.16 12.53 -7.64
C HIS A 258 0.92 11.31 -8.55
N ASP A 259 1.32 11.38 -9.82
CA ASP A 259 1.15 10.34 -10.84
C ASP A 259 2.49 9.72 -11.30
N LEU A 260 2.43 8.56 -11.95
CA LEU A 260 3.59 7.88 -12.52
C LEU A 260 3.96 8.44 -13.89
N LEU A 261 5.23 8.85 -14.07
CA LEU A 261 5.70 9.40 -15.35
C LEU A 261 5.61 8.41 -16.52
N THR A 262 5.96 7.15 -16.29
CA THR A 262 6.08 6.13 -17.34
C THR A 262 5.84 4.72 -16.82
N SER A 263 5.27 3.86 -17.67
CA SER A 263 5.18 2.42 -17.42
C SER A 263 6.41 1.63 -17.90
N GLY A 264 7.32 2.26 -18.66
CA GLY A 264 8.56 1.66 -19.19
C GLY A 264 9.81 2.04 -18.38
N ASP A 265 11.00 1.73 -18.89
CA ASP A 265 12.26 1.95 -18.14
C ASP A 265 12.85 3.36 -18.30
N GLU A 266 12.32 4.16 -19.22
CA GLU A 266 12.83 5.49 -19.58
C GLU A 266 11.99 6.62 -18.96
N PHE A 267 12.55 7.33 -17.99
CA PHE A 267 11.95 8.46 -17.28
C PHE A 267 12.26 9.78 -18.01
N VAL A 268 11.64 9.93 -19.18
CA VAL A 268 11.84 11.09 -20.05
C VAL A 268 10.73 12.12 -19.82
N PHE A 269 11.12 13.35 -19.44
CA PHE A 269 10.22 14.48 -19.32
C PHE A 269 10.57 15.52 -20.39
N GLY A 270 9.67 15.76 -21.35
CA GLY A 270 9.94 16.69 -22.45
C GLY A 270 8.69 17.36 -23.01
N ILE A 271 8.89 18.48 -23.70
CA ILE A 271 7.85 19.25 -24.39
C ILE A 271 7.83 19.00 -25.91
N SER A 272 8.91 18.44 -26.46
CA SER A 272 9.02 17.99 -27.84
C SER A 272 10.16 16.96 -27.97
N ASP A 273 10.29 16.32 -29.13
CA ASP A 273 11.35 15.33 -29.40
C ASP A 273 12.77 15.92 -29.27
N SER A 274 12.93 17.24 -29.47
CA SER A 274 14.20 17.95 -29.34
C SER A 274 14.44 18.57 -27.97
N GLU A 275 13.39 18.71 -27.15
CA GLU A 275 13.42 19.36 -25.84
C GLU A 275 12.86 18.42 -24.78
N GLN A 276 13.75 17.54 -24.30
CA GLN A 276 13.46 16.52 -23.30
C GLN A 276 14.63 16.32 -22.34
N ILE A 277 14.32 15.90 -21.12
CA ILE A 277 15.26 15.51 -20.07
C ILE A 277 15.08 14.02 -19.82
N ASN A 278 16.14 13.25 -19.99
CA ASN A 278 16.15 11.85 -19.57
C ASN A 278 16.64 11.76 -18.12
N LEU A 279 15.73 11.60 -17.16
CA LEU A 279 16.08 11.60 -15.73
C LEU A 279 16.98 10.42 -15.35
N ASN A 280 16.97 9.32 -16.13
CA ASN A 280 17.89 8.21 -15.92
C ASN A 280 19.37 8.67 -16.01
N GLU A 281 19.67 9.64 -16.89
CA GLU A 281 21.03 10.20 -17.07
C GLU A 281 21.44 11.12 -15.91
N HIS A 282 20.48 11.54 -15.08
CA HIS A 282 20.69 12.35 -13.89
C HIS A 282 20.73 11.52 -12.59
N ASN A 283 21.03 10.22 -12.68
CA ASN A 283 21.12 9.29 -11.54
C ASN A 283 19.81 9.26 -10.70
N LEU A 284 18.66 9.20 -11.39
CA LEU A 284 17.36 8.96 -10.76
C LEU A 284 17.36 7.60 -10.05
N LYS A 285 17.02 7.61 -8.76
CA LYS A 285 16.98 6.43 -7.89
C LYS A 285 15.57 5.93 -7.65
N ALA A 286 14.63 6.85 -7.46
CA ALA A 286 13.24 6.50 -7.23
C ALA A 286 12.26 7.57 -7.72
N TRP A 287 11.05 7.11 -8.06
CA TRP A 287 9.86 7.92 -8.35
C TRP A 287 8.74 7.49 -7.40
N LEU A 288 8.28 8.40 -6.55
CA LEU A 288 7.25 8.13 -5.55
C LEU A 288 5.95 8.88 -5.90
N TYR A 289 4.82 8.17 -5.80
CA TYR A 289 3.48 8.63 -6.23
C TYR A 289 2.34 7.99 -5.41
N GLY A 290 1.08 8.37 -5.63
CA GLY A 290 -0.06 7.83 -4.85
C GLY A 290 -1.41 7.68 -5.56
N HIS A 291 -1.70 8.47 -6.61
CA HIS A 291 -2.94 8.64 -7.39
C HIS A 291 -3.97 7.48 -7.49
N TRP A 292 -3.52 6.23 -7.39
CA TRP A 292 -4.35 5.04 -7.54
C TRP A 292 -4.76 4.39 -6.20
N HIS A 293 -4.42 5.02 -5.07
CA HIS A 293 -4.68 4.54 -3.70
C HIS A 293 -4.24 3.08 -3.50
N ASN A 294 -3.08 2.71 -4.03
CA ASN A 294 -2.56 1.35 -3.99
C ASN A 294 -1.15 1.29 -3.41
N HIS A 295 -0.82 0.16 -2.79
CA HIS A 295 0.58 -0.17 -2.50
C HIS A 295 1.17 -0.91 -3.69
N PHE A 296 2.25 -0.39 -4.24
CA PHE A 296 2.94 -1.09 -5.33
C PHE A 296 4.39 -0.64 -5.45
N VAL A 297 5.31 -1.59 -5.50
CA VAL A 297 6.73 -1.34 -5.70
C VAL A 297 7.24 -2.20 -6.83
N ARG A 298 7.95 -1.58 -7.78
CA ARG A 298 8.64 -2.31 -8.86
C ARG A 298 9.91 -1.59 -9.28
N LYS A 299 10.80 -2.34 -9.93
CA LYS A 299 12.03 -1.83 -10.52
C LYS A 299 11.86 -1.62 -12.03
N GLN A 300 12.13 -0.41 -12.52
CA GLN A 300 12.09 -0.01 -13.93
C GLN A 300 13.50 0.44 -14.33
N GLY A 301 14.25 -0.43 -15.00
CA GLY A 301 15.70 -0.25 -15.17
C GLY A 301 16.39 -0.18 -13.80
N ASP A 302 17.07 0.95 -13.51
CA ASP A 302 17.71 1.21 -12.21
C ASP A 302 16.85 2.05 -11.25
N VAL A 303 15.65 2.47 -11.67
CA VAL A 303 14.74 3.32 -10.89
C VAL A 303 13.73 2.45 -10.15
N LEU A 304 13.52 2.73 -8.86
CA LEU A 304 12.44 2.15 -8.08
C LEU A 304 11.19 3.03 -8.18
N THR A 305 10.06 2.47 -8.60
CA THR A 305 8.77 3.19 -8.54
C THR A 305 7.93 2.70 -7.40
N ILE A 306 7.40 3.64 -6.62
CA ILE A 306 6.77 3.37 -5.34
C ILE A 306 5.43 4.10 -5.29
N SER A 307 4.34 3.34 -5.31
CA SER A 307 3.01 3.83 -4.94
C SER A 307 2.75 3.55 -3.46
N THR A 308 2.20 4.54 -2.78
CA THR A 308 1.74 4.41 -1.40
C THR A 308 0.25 4.74 -1.36
N ALA A 309 -0.56 3.80 -0.89
CA ALA A 309 -1.97 4.03 -0.69
C ALA A 309 -2.22 5.04 0.44
N THR A 310 -3.48 5.39 0.60
CA THR A 310 -3.96 6.24 1.68
C THR A 310 -3.81 5.58 3.06
N LEU A 311 -3.53 6.40 4.07
CA LEU A 311 -3.17 5.95 5.42
C LEU A 311 -4.34 5.89 6.41
N ASP A 312 -5.47 6.51 6.09
CA ASP A 312 -6.60 6.66 7.00
C ASP A 312 -7.84 5.87 6.58
N LYS A 313 -7.79 5.25 5.39
CA LYS A 313 -8.87 4.46 4.80
C LYS A 313 -8.37 3.32 3.92
N GLY A 314 -9.25 2.43 3.47
CA GLY A 314 -8.90 1.37 2.52
C GLY A 314 -8.73 1.89 1.07
N GLY A 315 -7.77 1.33 0.35
CA GLY A 315 -7.43 1.69 -1.02
C GLY A 315 -8.42 1.21 -2.08
N ILE A 316 -8.32 1.74 -3.30
CA ILE A 316 -9.21 1.38 -4.43
C ILE A 316 -9.04 -0.10 -4.82
N ASP A 317 -7.80 -0.59 -4.79
CA ASP A 317 -7.44 -2.00 -5.05
C ASP A 317 -7.56 -2.88 -3.80
N HIS A 318 -8.30 -2.39 -2.81
CA HIS A 318 -8.39 -2.90 -1.45
C HIS A 318 -7.09 -2.83 -0.65
N SER A 319 -6.04 -2.11 -1.08
CA SER A 319 -4.81 -1.93 -0.27
C SER A 319 -5.11 -1.48 1.16
N THR A 320 -4.32 -2.00 2.11
CA THR A 320 -4.45 -1.67 3.54
C THR A 320 -4.16 -0.20 3.83
N SER A 321 -4.87 0.41 4.76
CA SER A 321 -4.57 1.75 5.31
C SER A 321 -3.18 1.75 5.95
N ALA A 322 -2.24 2.43 5.31
CA ALA A 322 -0.84 2.45 5.74
C ALA A 322 -0.10 3.69 5.23
N PHE A 323 1.00 4.04 5.89
CA PHE A 323 2.00 4.97 5.37
C PHE A 323 3.30 4.23 5.07
N ARG A 324 4.18 4.84 4.28
CA ARG A 324 5.43 4.22 3.86
C ARG A 324 6.64 4.93 4.44
N VAL A 325 7.60 4.15 4.91
CA VAL A 325 8.87 4.64 5.42
C VAL A 325 9.94 4.29 4.41
N ILE A 326 10.69 5.30 3.99
CA ILE A 326 11.74 5.19 2.99
C ILE A 326 13.09 5.36 3.67
N ASP A 327 13.96 4.36 3.51
CA ASP A 327 15.35 4.38 3.98
C ASP A 327 16.26 4.63 2.77
N VAL A 328 17.02 5.73 2.85
CA VAL A 328 17.91 6.19 1.80
C VAL A 328 19.34 6.02 2.29
N ASP A 329 20.10 5.16 1.61
CA ASP A 329 21.49 4.91 1.97
C ASP A 329 22.44 6.03 1.51
N ARG A 330 23.73 5.91 1.84
CA ARG A 330 24.76 6.90 1.46
C ARG A 330 24.92 7.12 -0.05
N LYS A 331 24.48 6.17 -0.89
CA LYS A 331 24.51 6.23 -2.35
C LYS A 331 23.17 6.71 -2.95
N GLY A 332 22.18 6.99 -2.11
CA GLY A 332 20.82 7.32 -2.53
C GLY A 332 19.99 6.11 -2.94
N ASP A 333 20.50 4.89 -2.77
CA ASP A 333 19.72 3.69 -3.05
C ASP A 333 18.64 3.54 -1.97
N VAL A 334 17.46 3.09 -2.39
CA VAL A 334 16.23 3.22 -1.62
C VAL A 334 15.73 1.86 -1.16
N ARG A 335 15.34 1.77 0.12
CA ARG A 335 14.56 0.65 0.68
C ARG A 335 13.29 1.18 1.30
N THR A 336 12.28 0.33 1.40
CA THR A 336 10.96 0.74 1.84
C THR A 336 10.34 -0.24 2.82
N ALA A 337 9.45 0.27 3.67
CA ALA A 337 8.66 -0.50 4.61
C ALA A 337 7.28 0.15 4.80
N LEU A 338 6.21 -0.64 4.70
CA LEU A 338 4.87 -0.21 5.11
C LEU A 338 4.69 -0.21 6.63
N ARG A 339 3.91 0.77 7.12
CA ARG A 339 3.46 0.89 8.50
C ARG A 339 1.95 1.11 8.55
N TYR A 340 1.23 0.29 9.31
CA TYR A 340 -0.22 0.33 9.41
C TYR A 340 -0.66 1.26 10.55
N THR A 341 -1.60 2.14 10.26
CA THR A 341 -2.13 3.16 11.19
C THR A 341 -3.12 2.56 12.20
N TYR A 342 -3.40 3.30 13.28
CA TYR A 342 -4.41 3.02 14.31
C TYR A 342 -4.15 1.85 15.27
N ILE A 343 -3.12 1.04 15.04
CA ILE A 343 -2.82 -0.10 15.92
C ILE A 343 -1.98 0.35 17.11
N ASP A 344 -2.58 0.36 18.30
CA ASP A 344 -1.88 0.66 19.55
C ASP A 344 -1.47 -0.63 20.29
N LYS A 345 -0.16 -0.89 20.36
CA LYS A 345 0.45 -1.93 21.22
C LYS A 345 -0.28 -3.29 21.24
N SER A 346 -0.73 -3.75 20.08
CA SER A 346 -1.42 -5.03 19.92
C SER A 346 -0.46 -6.20 20.16
N ILE A 347 -0.91 -7.20 20.93
CA ILE A 347 -0.18 -8.45 21.16
C ILE A 347 -1.16 -9.60 21.42
N GLU A 348 -1.02 -10.71 20.70
CA GLU A 348 -1.88 -11.89 20.82
C GLU A 348 -1.07 -13.18 20.69
N ILE A 349 -1.40 -14.17 21.52
CA ILE A 349 -0.76 -15.49 21.50
C ILE A 349 -1.58 -16.41 20.58
N ALA A 350 -1.30 -16.32 19.28
CA ALA A 350 -2.04 -17.00 18.22
C ALA A 350 -2.02 -18.54 18.29
N SER A 351 -1.02 -19.14 18.95
CA SER A 351 -0.88 -20.60 19.01
C SER A 351 -1.75 -21.29 20.09
N ILE A 352 -2.54 -20.53 20.86
CA ILE A 352 -3.44 -21.07 21.89
C ILE A 352 -4.89 -20.87 21.46
N SER A 353 -5.72 -21.91 21.57
CA SER A 353 -7.11 -21.89 21.11
C SER A 353 -8.03 -22.56 22.13
N ASN A 354 -9.02 -21.83 22.66
CA ASN A 354 -10.12 -22.36 23.48
C ASN A 354 -9.67 -23.36 24.57
N ASP A 355 -8.77 -22.92 25.46
CA ASP A 355 -8.18 -23.75 26.52
C ASP A 355 -7.35 -24.96 26.05
N ALA A 356 -7.05 -25.06 24.75
CA ALA A 356 -6.24 -26.09 24.15
C ALA A 356 -5.00 -25.53 23.43
N CYS A 357 -4.03 -26.41 23.19
CA CYS A 357 -2.86 -26.12 22.37
C CYS A 357 -2.61 -27.28 21.40
N ALA A 358 -2.16 -26.95 20.19
CA ALA A 358 -1.59 -27.95 19.29
C ALA A 358 -0.22 -28.39 19.85
N ILE A 359 0.01 -29.69 20.02
CA ILE A 359 1.34 -30.23 20.33
C ILE A 359 1.88 -30.88 19.06
N THR A 360 3.11 -30.53 18.69
CA THR A 360 3.77 -31.11 17.52
C THR A 360 4.03 -32.62 17.73
N ALA A 361 4.21 -33.36 16.64
CA ALA A 361 4.46 -34.80 16.70
C ALA A 361 5.70 -35.18 17.54
N ASP A 362 6.71 -34.31 17.63
CA ASP A 362 7.89 -34.47 18.49
C ASP A 362 7.69 -33.98 19.94
N GLY A 363 6.45 -33.67 20.33
CA GLY A 363 6.05 -33.36 21.70
C GLY A 363 6.36 -31.93 22.15
N LYS A 364 6.50 -30.99 21.22
CA LYS A 364 6.77 -29.57 21.53
C LYS A 364 5.51 -28.71 21.40
N LEU A 365 5.44 -27.69 22.23
CA LEU A 365 4.47 -26.60 22.15
C LEU A 365 4.98 -25.58 21.11
N PRO A 366 4.27 -25.35 19.99
CA PRO A 366 4.50 -24.19 19.15
C PRO A 366 4.02 -22.92 19.87
N VAL A 367 4.88 -21.90 19.87
CA VAL A 367 4.54 -20.57 20.38
C VAL A 367 4.59 -19.62 19.20
N SER A 368 3.46 -19.01 18.86
CA SER A 368 3.35 -17.97 17.84
C SER A 368 2.66 -16.76 18.46
N VAL A 369 3.26 -15.58 18.30
CA VAL A 369 2.79 -14.32 18.85
C VAL A 369 2.75 -13.29 17.74
N ASN A 370 1.59 -12.72 17.48
CA ASN A 370 1.46 -11.53 16.65
C ASN A 370 1.56 -10.30 17.56
N ALA A 371 2.45 -9.37 17.24
CA ALA A 371 2.67 -8.15 18.00
C ALA A 371 2.95 -6.98 17.06
N TYR A 372 2.18 -5.89 17.18
CA TYR A 372 2.31 -4.72 16.32
C TYR A 372 1.97 -3.43 17.07
N ASN A 373 2.66 -2.35 16.70
CA ASN A 373 2.37 -1.00 17.18
C ASN A 373 2.66 0.00 16.05
N ALA A 374 1.70 0.86 15.73
CA ALA A 374 1.78 1.81 14.62
C ALA A 374 2.97 2.77 14.77
N VAL A 375 3.23 3.25 16.00
CA VAL A 375 4.20 4.32 16.28
C VAL A 375 5.61 3.84 16.62
N ALA A 376 5.80 2.53 16.87
CA ALA A 376 7.09 1.97 17.25
C ALA A 376 7.18 0.47 16.92
N PRO A 377 8.06 0.03 16.01
CA PRO A 377 8.26 -1.39 15.71
C PRO A 377 8.66 -2.22 16.94
N ALA A 378 8.18 -3.46 17.01
CA ALA A 378 8.63 -4.42 18.02
C ALA A 378 10.08 -4.84 17.73
N THR A 379 10.94 -4.81 18.77
CA THR A 379 12.36 -5.20 18.67
C THR A 379 12.67 -6.51 19.36
N ARG A 380 11.83 -6.90 20.32
CA ARG A 380 11.99 -8.15 21.06
C ARG A 380 10.63 -8.65 21.51
N VAL A 381 10.32 -9.91 21.20
CA VAL A 381 9.17 -10.62 21.75
C VAL A 381 9.66 -11.84 22.52
N THR A 382 9.15 -12.01 23.73
CA THR A 382 9.50 -13.11 24.62
C THR A 382 8.25 -13.80 25.14
N TYR A 383 8.41 -15.01 25.66
CA TYR A 383 7.36 -15.69 26.41
C TYR A 383 7.91 -16.43 27.63
N ASN A 384 7.06 -16.71 28.61
CA ASN A 384 7.32 -17.65 29.68
C ASN A 384 6.09 -18.55 29.91
N CYS A 385 6.28 -19.67 30.60
CA CYS A 385 5.18 -20.54 31.00
C CYS A 385 5.22 -20.83 32.51
N THR A 386 4.05 -20.87 33.13
CA THR A 386 3.86 -21.24 34.54
C THR A 386 2.81 -22.35 34.68
N ALA A 387 3.00 -23.24 35.65
CA ALA A 387 2.03 -24.25 36.07
C ALA A 387 2.10 -24.42 37.59
N ASP A 388 0.95 -24.54 38.27
CA ASP A 388 0.85 -24.58 39.73
C ASP A 388 1.62 -23.45 40.45
N GLY A 389 1.60 -22.25 39.88
CA GLY A 389 2.32 -21.09 40.43
C GLY A 389 3.85 -21.13 40.29
N LYS A 390 4.42 -22.13 39.59
CA LYS A 390 5.86 -22.25 39.34
C LYS A 390 6.19 -22.01 37.87
N THR A 391 7.31 -21.34 37.62
CA THR A 391 7.86 -21.20 36.26
C THR A 391 8.31 -22.56 35.74
N VAL A 392 7.75 -22.98 34.61
CA VAL A 392 8.08 -24.24 33.93
C VAL A 392 8.84 -24.02 32.63
N ILE A 393 8.70 -22.84 32.02
CA ILE A 393 9.56 -22.33 30.95
C ILE A 393 9.98 -20.91 31.35
N PRO A 394 11.28 -20.61 31.48
CA PRO A 394 11.76 -19.26 31.79
C PRO A 394 11.48 -18.29 30.64
N GLU A 395 11.67 -16.98 30.87
CA GLU A 395 11.57 -15.99 29.78
C GLU A 395 12.49 -16.37 28.63
N THR A 396 11.90 -16.63 27.47
CA THR A 396 12.55 -17.14 26.28
C THR A 396 12.22 -16.22 25.11
N GLN A 397 13.22 -15.86 24.32
CA GLN A 397 13.06 -15.01 23.14
C GLN A 397 12.51 -15.81 21.96
N LEU A 398 11.54 -15.21 21.25
CA LEU A 398 11.03 -15.71 19.98
C LEU A 398 11.85 -15.17 18.81
N SER A 399 11.80 -15.88 17.69
CA SER A 399 12.38 -15.42 16.41
C SER A 399 11.35 -14.62 15.64
N GLN A 400 11.75 -13.49 15.06
CA GLN A 400 10.91 -12.70 14.18
C GLN A 400 10.74 -13.42 12.84
N ASN A 401 9.50 -13.57 12.36
CA ASN A 401 9.19 -14.16 11.06
C ASN A 401 8.72 -13.10 10.05
N THR A 402 7.94 -12.12 10.53
CA THR A 402 7.44 -10.97 9.75
C THR A 402 7.45 -9.70 10.61
N ASP A 403 7.01 -8.58 10.08
CA ASP A 403 6.80 -7.33 10.84
C ASP A 403 5.69 -7.45 11.92
N TRP A 404 4.81 -8.46 11.81
CA TRP A 404 3.79 -8.79 12.81
C TRP A 404 4.17 -9.97 13.70
N ASN A 405 4.77 -11.02 13.14
CA ASN A 405 4.81 -12.32 13.80
C ASN A 405 6.18 -12.71 14.36
N TRP A 406 6.14 -13.33 15.54
CA TRP A 406 7.28 -13.93 16.21
C TRP A 406 6.94 -15.36 16.65
N SER A 407 7.84 -16.31 16.45
CA SER A 407 7.56 -17.72 16.78
C SER A 407 8.75 -18.50 17.34
N GLY A 408 8.44 -19.64 17.94
CA GLY A 408 9.39 -20.57 18.55
C GLY A 408 8.72 -21.86 18.98
N THR A 409 9.49 -22.76 19.59
CA THR A 409 8.94 -24.01 20.16
C THR A 409 9.48 -24.24 21.57
N ALA A 410 8.67 -24.88 22.41
CA ALA A 410 9.01 -25.20 23.80
C ALA A 410 8.76 -26.67 24.10
N LYS A 411 9.57 -27.30 24.94
CA LYS A 411 9.26 -28.62 25.51
C LYS A 411 8.79 -28.44 26.94
N LEU A 412 7.51 -28.69 27.19
CA LEU A 412 6.97 -28.63 28.55
C LEU A 412 7.47 -29.80 29.40
N PRO A 413 7.77 -29.59 30.69
CA PRO A 413 8.10 -30.69 31.59
C PRO A 413 6.96 -31.72 31.66
N ALA A 414 7.30 -33.02 31.72
CA ALA A 414 6.31 -34.09 31.83
C ALA A 414 5.37 -33.93 33.04
N ALA A 415 5.86 -33.33 34.12
CA ALA A 415 5.08 -33.00 35.32
C ALA A 415 3.96 -31.96 35.09
N CYS A 416 3.93 -31.29 33.93
CA CYS A 416 2.85 -30.40 33.55
C CYS A 416 1.65 -31.15 32.95
N LYS A 417 1.81 -32.43 32.57
CA LYS A 417 0.74 -33.19 31.91
C LYS A 417 -0.50 -33.28 32.82
N GLY A 418 -1.66 -32.99 32.26
CA GLY A 418 -2.94 -32.89 32.97
C GLY A 418 -3.13 -31.58 33.76
N LYS A 419 -2.18 -30.64 33.69
CA LYS A 419 -2.25 -29.36 34.42
C LYS A 419 -2.57 -28.20 33.50
N ARG A 420 -3.16 -27.15 34.08
CA ARG A 420 -3.33 -25.87 33.41
C ARG A 420 -2.00 -25.14 33.36
N VAL A 421 -1.56 -24.81 32.15
CA VAL A 421 -0.35 -24.03 31.88
C VAL A 421 -0.79 -22.63 31.47
N PHE A 422 -0.19 -21.60 32.09
CA PHE A 422 -0.35 -20.21 31.69
C PHE A 422 0.87 -19.78 30.90
N ILE A 423 0.65 -19.25 29.70
CA ILE A 423 1.69 -18.65 28.87
C ILE A 423 1.53 -17.13 28.90
N THR A 424 2.64 -16.41 29.11
CA THR A 424 2.67 -14.95 29.08
C THR A 424 3.65 -14.53 27.99
N ALA A 425 3.19 -13.77 27.01
CA ALA A 425 4.01 -13.17 25.97
C ALA A 425 4.23 -11.68 26.27
N LYS A 426 5.43 -11.17 26.00
CA LYS A 426 5.79 -9.76 26.18
C LYS A 426 6.51 -9.24 24.94
N ALA A 427 5.98 -8.16 24.36
CA ALA A 427 6.63 -7.39 23.32
C ALA A 427 7.30 -6.14 23.90
N VAL A 428 8.49 -5.82 23.40
CA VAL A 428 9.21 -4.57 23.65
C VAL A 428 9.32 -3.82 22.33
N PHE A 429 8.87 -2.57 22.31
CA PHE A 429 8.92 -1.69 21.15
C PHE A 429 10.18 -0.80 21.21
N ASN A 430 10.63 -0.28 20.08
CA ASN A 430 11.90 0.47 20.04
C ASN A 430 11.86 1.84 20.74
N ASN A 431 10.67 2.35 21.09
CA ASN A 431 10.51 3.51 21.96
C ASN A 431 10.58 3.14 23.47
N GLY A 432 10.83 1.87 23.81
CA GLY A 432 10.94 1.37 25.18
C GLY A 432 9.61 0.93 25.81
N GLU A 433 8.48 1.19 25.16
CA GLU A 433 7.18 0.70 25.62
C GLU A 433 7.08 -0.83 25.53
N THR A 434 6.15 -1.40 26.29
CA THR A 434 5.92 -2.85 26.30
C THR A 434 4.45 -3.19 26.28
N ALA A 435 4.10 -4.31 25.64
CA ALA A 435 2.78 -4.92 25.71
C ALA A 435 2.89 -6.36 26.22
N VAL A 436 1.86 -6.83 26.92
CA VAL A 436 1.82 -8.18 27.50
C VAL A 436 0.49 -8.84 27.15
N SER A 437 0.55 -10.08 26.67
CA SER A 437 -0.61 -10.96 26.52
C SER A 437 -0.44 -12.19 27.40
N ARG A 438 -1.55 -12.71 27.92
CA ARG A 438 -1.56 -13.91 28.75
C ARG A 438 -2.72 -14.82 28.35
N SER A 439 -2.39 -16.08 28.11
CA SER A 439 -3.35 -17.13 27.78
C SER A 439 -3.10 -18.36 28.65
N SER A 440 -4.04 -19.30 28.66
CA SER A 440 -3.88 -20.57 29.35
C SER A 440 -4.48 -21.73 28.56
N PHE A 441 -3.98 -22.92 28.81
CA PHE A 441 -4.51 -24.16 28.23
C PHE A 441 -4.32 -25.34 29.18
N LEU A 442 -5.09 -26.40 29.00
CA LEU A 442 -4.87 -27.68 29.67
C LEU A 442 -3.83 -28.49 28.89
N TYR A 443 -2.69 -28.81 29.51
CA TYR A 443 -1.64 -29.58 28.83
C TYR A 443 -1.94 -31.08 28.87
N GLY A 444 -2.60 -31.57 27.84
CA GLY A 444 -3.01 -32.97 27.72
C GLY A 444 -3.77 -33.19 26.42
N PRO A 445 -4.29 -34.41 26.18
CA PRO A 445 -5.21 -34.62 25.07
C PRO A 445 -6.41 -33.68 25.24
N ALA A 446 -6.76 -32.94 24.18
CA ALA A 446 -7.98 -32.16 24.17
C ALA A 446 -9.16 -33.11 24.40
N GLU A 447 -10.07 -32.76 25.31
CA GLU A 447 -11.36 -33.45 25.41
C GLU A 447 -12.09 -33.30 24.06
N THR A 448 -12.90 -34.30 23.70
CA THR A 448 -13.74 -34.23 22.49
C THR A 448 -14.72 -33.08 22.64
N ALA A 449 -14.38 -31.94 22.05
CA ALA A 449 -15.26 -30.79 21.94
C ALA A 449 -15.95 -30.81 20.57
N ASN A 450 -17.24 -30.46 20.53
CA ASN A 450 -18.02 -30.31 19.29
C ASN A 450 -17.67 -29.00 18.53
N THR A 451 -16.47 -28.45 18.75
CA THR A 451 -16.02 -27.18 18.19
C THR A 451 -14.61 -27.31 17.64
N PRO A 452 -14.23 -26.50 16.62
CA PRO A 452 -12.94 -26.64 15.98
C PRO A 452 -11.76 -26.54 16.95
N GLN A 453 -10.83 -27.48 16.85
CA GLN A 453 -9.63 -27.57 17.68
C GLN A 453 -8.37 -27.35 16.85
N LEU A 454 -7.48 -26.46 17.29
CA LEU A 454 -6.24 -26.16 16.56
C LEU A 454 -5.38 -27.43 16.48
N ALA A 455 -5.16 -27.91 15.26
CA ALA A 455 -4.34 -29.08 14.95
C ALA A 455 -2.86 -28.69 14.80
N TRP A 456 -2.58 -27.62 14.07
CA TRP A 456 -1.24 -27.06 13.91
C TRP A 456 -1.30 -25.59 13.49
N ILE A 457 -0.18 -24.89 13.71
CA ILE A 457 0.06 -23.50 13.29
C ILE A 457 1.51 -23.37 12.78
N ARG A 458 1.68 -22.68 11.64
CA ARG A 458 2.97 -22.49 10.96
C ARG A 458 3.05 -21.14 10.29
N ASN A 459 4.17 -20.42 10.50
CA ASN A 459 4.43 -19.17 9.79
C ASN A 459 5.27 -19.45 8.52
N VAL A 460 4.96 -18.76 7.41
CA VAL A 460 5.66 -18.94 6.12
C VAL A 460 6.74 -17.89 5.83
N ASN A 461 7.09 -17.07 6.82
CA ASN A 461 8.07 -15.99 6.75
C ASN A 461 7.76 -14.96 5.65
N ALA A 462 6.49 -14.62 5.50
CA ALA A 462 5.99 -13.54 4.65
C ALA A 462 4.53 -13.25 4.99
N ASN A 463 4.06 -12.01 4.76
CA ASN A 463 2.65 -11.66 4.95
C ASN A 463 1.75 -12.37 3.91
N LEU A 464 0.53 -12.71 4.31
CA LEU A 464 -0.47 -13.37 3.47
C LEU A 464 -1.68 -12.45 3.30
N TYR A 465 -2.16 -12.28 2.06
CA TYR A 465 -3.20 -11.29 1.75
C TYR A 465 -4.55 -11.93 1.36
N PHE A 466 -5.12 -11.63 0.19
CA PHE A 466 -6.39 -12.23 -0.25
C PHE A 466 -6.25 -13.64 -0.84
N ALA A 467 -5.02 -14.08 -1.12
CA ALA A 467 -4.75 -15.43 -1.64
C ALA A 467 -5.17 -16.50 -0.61
N SER A 468 -6.35 -17.07 -0.83
CA SER A 468 -6.94 -18.08 0.06
C SER A 468 -6.16 -19.40 0.00
N PRO A 469 -5.92 -20.10 1.13
CA PRO A 469 -5.22 -21.38 1.11
C PRO A 469 -5.92 -22.40 0.21
N VAL A 470 -5.22 -22.98 -0.77
CA VAL A 470 -5.78 -24.01 -1.66
C VAL A 470 -5.35 -25.40 -1.20
N ILE A 471 -6.29 -26.33 -1.09
CA ILE A 471 -6.01 -27.69 -0.61
C ILE A 471 -6.09 -28.66 -1.79
N ALA A 472 -5.00 -29.37 -2.08
CA ALA A 472 -5.00 -30.41 -3.10
C ALA A 472 -3.87 -31.43 -2.88
N GLY A 473 -4.18 -32.72 -3.06
CA GLY A 473 -3.20 -33.80 -2.99
C GLY A 473 -2.47 -33.91 -1.64
N GLY A 474 -3.19 -33.68 -0.54
CA GLY A 474 -2.65 -33.72 0.82
C GLY A 474 -1.78 -32.51 1.20
N LYS A 475 -1.76 -31.45 0.39
CA LYS A 475 -1.01 -30.22 0.65
C LYS A 475 -1.92 -29.00 0.74
N VAL A 476 -1.45 -27.99 1.45
CA VAL A 476 -2.01 -26.64 1.52
C VAL A 476 -1.06 -25.70 0.80
N TYR A 477 -1.55 -25.01 -0.23
CA TYR A 477 -0.80 -24.01 -0.98
C TYR A 477 -1.21 -22.61 -0.53
N VAL A 478 -0.24 -21.77 -0.23
CA VAL A 478 -0.45 -20.35 0.10
C VAL A 478 0.48 -19.48 -0.73
N ALA A 479 0.09 -18.23 -0.94
CA ALA A 479 0.87 -17.26 -1.71
C ALA A 479 1.08 -15.97 -0.92
N SER A 480 2.30 -15.44 -0.95
CA SER A 480 2.70 -14.31 -0.14
C SER A 480 2.74 -12.98 -0.89
N LEU A 481 2.58 -11.93 -0.08
CA LEU A 481 2.69 -10.52 -0.42
C LEU A 481 4.15 -10.06 -0.25
N ASP A 482 4.55 -9.08 -1.06
CA ASP A 482 5.83 -8.36 -0.94
C ASP A 482 5.66 -6.91 -1.42
N GLU A 483 5.07 -6.07 -0.57
CA GLU A 483 4.81 -4.64 -0.86
C GLU A 483 6.04 -3.75 -0.71
N ASP A 484 7.20 -4.34 -0.39
CA ASP A 484 8.46 -3.64 -0.18
C ASP A 484 9.58 -4.12 -1.12
N LEU A 485 9.27 -5.08 -2.01
CA LEU A 485 10.19 -5.72 -2.96
C LEU A 485 11.43 -6.31 -2.28
N LYS A 486 11.23 -6.99 -1.14
CA LYS A 486 12.26 -7.65 -0.31
C LYS A 486 12.63 -9.05 -0.80
N GLY A 487 11.94 -9.58 -1.80
CA GLY A 487 12.07 -10.97 -2.26
C GLY A 487 11.24 -11.95 -1.43
N GLU A 488 10.17 -11.47 -0.81
CA GLU A 488 9.30 -12.26 0.08
C GLU A 488 8.13 -12.90 -0.68
N GLY A 489 7.85 -12.44 -1.91
CA GLY A 489 6.82 -12.99 -2.79
C GLY A 489 7.13 -14.43 -3.21
N ALA A 490 6.23 -15.36 -2.87
CA ALA A 490 6.39 -16.77 -3.17
C ALA A 490 5.06 -17.52 -3.16
N VAL A 491 5.05 -18.70 -3.77
CA VAL A 491 4.07 -19.76 -3.50
C VAL A 491 4.74 -20.79 -2.59
N SER A 492 4.06 -21.20 -1.51
CA SER A 492 4.55 -22.21 -0.57
C SER A 492 3.57 -23.36 -0.46
N ALA A 493 4.08 -24.58 -0.31
CA ALA A 493 3.27 -25.76 -0.03
C ALA A 493 3.60 -26.32 1.35
N LEU A 494 2.57 -26.59 2.13
CA LEU A 494 2.65 -27.21 3.44
C LEU A 494 1.97 -28.58 3.39
N ASP A 495 2.45 -29.55 4.17
CA ASP A 495 1.72 -30.79 4.42
C ASP A 495 0.43 -30.47 5.18
N ALA A 496 -0.71 -30.97 4.70
CA ALA A 496 -2.02 -30.60 5.25
C ALA A 496 -2.25 -31.12 6.68
N ASN A 497 -1.58 -32.20 7.08
CA ASN A 497 -1.81 -32.82 8.39
C ASN A 497 -0.87 -32.29 9.48
N SER A 498 0.35 -31.91 9.12
CA SER A 498 1.40 -31.49 10.05
C SER A 498 1.78 -30.01 9.95
N GLY A 499 1.44 -29.35 8.83
CA GLY A 499 1.88 -28.01 8.49
C GLY A 499 3.36 -27.92 8.10
N GLU A 500 4.08 -29.03 7.96
CA GLU A 500 5.49 -28.98 7.54
C GLU A 500 5.62 -28.27 6.18
N LEU A 501 6.52 -27.29 6.07
CA LEU A 501 6.82 -26.63 4.80
C LEU A 501 7.54 -27.64 3.89
N LEU A 502 6.90 -28.01 2.78
CA LEU A 502 7.42 -28.99 1.83
C LEU A 502 8.30 -28.32 0.77
N TRP A 503 7.87 -27.18 0.25
CA TRP A 503 8.64 -26.38 -0.71
C TRP A 503 8.18 -24.93 -0.73
N LYS A 504 9.06 -24.04 -1.22
CA LYS A 504 8.79 -22.62 -1.49
C LYS A 504 9.32 -22.25 -2.87
N CYS A 505 8.48 -21.65 -3.71
CA CYS A 505 8.81 -21.21 -5.06
C CYS A 505 8.76 -19.67 -5.11
N PRO A 506 9.91 -18.97 -5.19
CA PRO A 506 9.94 -17.51 -5.29
C PRO A 506 9.28 -17.00 -6.57
N VAL A 507 8.56 -15.89 -6.47
CA VAL A 507 8.02 -15.12 -7.60
C VAL A 507 8.63 -13.72 -7.64
N ARG A 508 8.34 -12.95 -8.69
CA ARG A 508 8.99 -11.64 -8.91
C ARG A 508 8.38 -10.53 -8.07
N ASN A 509 7.08 -10.61 -7.82
CA ASN A 509 6.35 -9.60 -7.05
C ASN A 509 5.21 -10.26 -6.24
N SER A 510 4.48 -9.45 -5.50
CA SER A 510 3.32 -9.83 -4.70
C SER A 510 2.30 -10.67 -5.45
N ILE A 511 1.84 -11.78 -4.86
CA ILE A 511 0.61 -12.46 -5.30
C ILE A 511 -0.53 -11.92 -4.43
N LYS A 512 -1.31 -10.98 -4.98
CA LYS A 512 -2.33 -10.28 -4.20
C LYS A 512 -3.65 -11.04 -4.07
N ASN A 513 -3.85 -12.12 -4.82
CA ASN A 513 -5.16 -12.79 -4.93
C ASN A 513 -5.08 -14.30 -5.24
N ALA A 514 -6.24 -14.92 -5.49
CA ALA A 514 -6.45 -16.35 -5.62
C ALA A 514 -5.48 -17.03 -6.60
N ILE A 515 -4.85 -18.09 -6.10
CA ILE A 515 -4.12 -19.11 -6.87
C ILE A 515 -5.06 -20.29 -7.19
N ALA A 516 -4.67 -21.16 -8.13
CA ALA A 516 -5.45 -22.36 -8.45
C ALA A 516 -4.55 -23.58 -8.59
N VAL A 517 -5.11 -24.77 -8.38
CA VAL A 517 -4.43 -26.05 -8.60
C VAL A 517 -5.24 -26.89 -9.58
N ASP A 518 -4.64 -27.31 -10.67
CA ASP A 518 -5.25 -28.20 -11.66
C ASP A 518 -4.21 -29.15 -12.25
N GLY A 519 -4.58 -30.42 -12.44
CA GLY A 519 -3.72 -31.44 -13.06
C GLY A 519 -2.32 -31.57 -12.47
N GLY A 520 -2.15 -31.42 -11.14
CA GLY A 520 -0.85 -31.48 -10.47
C GLY A 520 0.04 -30.25 -10.70
N THR A 521 -0.54 -29.11 -11.07
CA THR A 521 0.16 -27.84 -11.27
C THR A 521 -0.52 -26.74 -10.47
N VAL A 522 0.27 -25.95 -9.75
CA VAL A 522 -0.17 -24.73 -9.07
C VAL A 522 0.02 -23.56 -10.02
N PHE A 523 -1.03 -22.78 -10.24
CA PHE A 523 -1.02 -21.57 -11.04
C PHE A 523 -1.15 -20.34 -10.14
N ALA A 524 -0.30 -19.34 -10.37
CA ALA A 524 -0.32 -18.08 -9.65
C ALA A 524 -0.03 -16.92 -10.61
N GLN A 525 -0.49 -15.71 -10.29
CA GLN A 525 -0.09 -14.51 -11.01
C GLN A 525 0.33 -13.40 -10.03
N ASP A 526 1.39 -12.67 -10.35
CA ASP A 526 1.87 -11.57 -9.50
C ASP A 526 1.38 -10.20 -9.96
N ALA A 527 1.61 -9.20 -9.11
CA ALA A 527 1.17 -7.83 -9.33
C ALA A 527 1.81 -7.16 -10.56
N GLU A 528 2.90 -7.70 -11.09
CA GLU A 528 3.49 -7.22 -12.34
C GLU A 528 2.92 -7.93 -13.58
N GLY A 529 2.03 -8.91 -13.41
CA GLY A 529 1.43 -9.64 -14.51
C GLY A 529 2.25 -10.81 -15.01
N TYR A 530 3.15 -11.38 -14.21
CA TYR A 530 3.70 -12.69 -14.53
C TYR A 530 2.73 -13.78 -14.10
N LEU A 531 2.36 -14.66 -15.03
CA LEU A 531 1.63 -15.90 -14.80
C LEU A 531 2.63 -17.06 -14.64
N TYR A 532 2.45 -17.87 -13.61
CA TYR A 532 3.35 -18.95 -13.23
C TYR A 532 2.63 -20.30 -13.29
N ALA A 533 3.35 -21.35 -13.71
CA ALA A 533 2.98 -22.73 -13.48
C ALA A 533 4.07 -23.44 -12.70
N ILE A 534 3.67 -24.01 -11.57
CA ILE A 534 4.57 -24.61 -10.59
C ILE A 534 4.15 -26.06 -10.40
N ASP A 535 5.12 -26.97 -10.44
CA ASP A 535 4.85 -28.37 -10.14
C ASP A 535 4.36 -28.54 -8.69
N ALA A 536 3.17 -29.10 -8.51
CA ALA A 536 2.53 -29.18 -7.20
C ALA A 536 3.27 -30.12 -6.23
N GLN A 537 4.05 -31.08 -6.76
CA GLN A 537 4.80 -32.03 -5.95
C GLN A 537 6.15 -31.45 -5.50
N THR A 538 6.87 -30.79 -6.41
CA THR A 538 8.28 -30.40 -6.20
C THR A 538 8.49 -28.90 -5.94
N GLY A 539 7.52 -28.05 -6.28
CA GLY A 539 7.67 -26.59 -6.23
C GLY A 539 8.53 -26.01 -7.36
N ILE A 540 8.96 -26.85 -8.31
CA ILE A 540 9.77 -26.40 -9.45
C ILE A 540 8.87 -25.68 -10.45
N ARG A 541 9.27 -24.47 -10.85
CA ARG A 541 8.59 -23.70 -11.89
C ARG A 541 8.71 -24.42 -13.24
N LYS A 542 7.57 -24.82 -13.81
CA LYS A 542 7.47 -25.45 -15.14
C LYS A 542 7.64 -24.40 -16.24
N TRP A 543 6.95 -23.28 -16.09
CA TRP A 543 7.05 -22.12 -16.97
C TRP A 543 6.57 -20.85 -16.25
N ASP A 544 6.93 -19.70 -16.78
CA ASP A 544 6.31 -18.41 -16.48
C ASP A 544 6.12 -17.58 -17.75
N ARG A 545 5.16 -16.65 -17.70
CA ARG A 545 4.81 -15.78 -18.82
C ARG A 545 4.48 -14.38 -18.35
N LYS A 546 5.13 -13.37 -18.92
CA LYS A 546 4.70 -11.98 -18.77
C LYS A 546 3.45 -11.73 -19.61
N MET A 547 2.35 -11.40 -18.96
CA MET A 547 1.12 -10.95 -19.61
C MET A 547 1.25 -9.46 -19.96
N ASN A 548 0.60 -9.05 -21.06
CA ASN A 548 0.56 -7.65 -21.47
C ASN A 548 -0.49 -6.88 -20.66
N VAL A 549 -0.16 -6.63 -19.39
CA VAL A 549 -0.94 -5.80 -18.47
C VAL A 549 -0.21 -4.46 -18.26
N ALA A 550 -0.87 -3.36 -18.58
CA ALA A 550 -0.28 -2.02 -18.67
C ALA A 550 -0.98 -0.92 -17.84
N GLY A 551 -2.20 -1.15 -17.34
CA GLY A 551 -2.92 -0.19 -16.48
C GLY A 551 -2.32 -0.10 -15.07
N LEU A 552 -2.60 0.96 -14.31
CA LEU A 552 -2.33 1.03 -12.87
C LEU A 552 -3.65 1.07 -12.11
N PRO A 553 -3.79 0.37 -10.97
CA PRO A 553 -2.92 -0.73 -10.51
C PRO A 553 -2.81 -1.85 -11.57
N VAL A 554 -1.63 -2.50 -11.68
CA VAL A 554 -1.32 -3.42 -12.80
C VAL A 554 -2.18 -4.67 -12.77
N LEU A 555 -2.10 -5.44 -11.69
CA LEU A 555 -2.87 -6.67 -11.53
C LEU A 555 -3.07 -6.98 -10.05
N VAL A 556 -4.31 -7.01 -9.60
CA VAL A 556 -4.68 -7.50 -8.25
C VAL A 556 -5.75 -8.60 -8.31
N ASP A 557 -6.14 -8.97 -9.53
CA ASP A 557 -7.12 -9.99 -9.86
C ASP A 557 -6.62 -11.38 -9.46
N GLY A 558 -7.55 -12.28 -9.17
CA GLY A 558 -7.26 -13.71 -9.06
C GLY A 558 -7.25 -14.40 -10.43
N LEU A 559 -6.97 -15.70 -10.41
CA LEU A 559 -7.08 -16.56 -11.59
C LEU A 559 -8.00 -17.75 -11.32
N THR A 560 -8.42 -18.42 -12.40
CA THR A 560 -9.17 -19.68 -12.33
C THR A 560 -8.53 -20.71 -13.27
N ALA A 561 -8.30 -21.92 -12.79
CA ALA A 561 -7.79 -23.02 -13.60
C ALA A 561 -8.78 -24.19 -13.60
N ALA A 562 -9.04 -24.76 -14.78
CA ALA A 562 -9.86 -25.94 -14.94
C ALA A 562 -9.53 -26.65 -16.26
N ASN A 563 -9.48 -27.99 -16.23
CA ASN A 563 -9.35 -28.84 -17.42
C ASN A 563 -8.13 -28.50 -18.29
N GLY A 564 -7.01 -28.16 -17.66
CA GLY A 564 -5.76 -27.78 -18.33
C GLY A 564 -5.77 -26.37 -18.94
N ILE A 565 -6.77 -25.54 -18.63
CA ILE A 565 -6.87 -24.14 -19.05
C ILE A 565 -6.78 -23.23 -17.82
N VAL A 566 -6.06 -22.12 -17.95
CA VAL A 566 -5.97 -21.08 -16.93
C VAL A 566 -6.53 -19.77 -17.49
N TYR A 567 -7.51 -19.21 -16.81
CA TYR A 567 -8.09 -17.90 -17.10
C TYR A 567 -7.44 -16.85 -16.17
N ALA A 568 -6.71 -15.91 -16.74
CA ALA A 568 -5.80 -15.02 -16.03
C ALA A 568 -5.63 -13.67 -16.74
N GLY A 569 -5.06 -12.69 -16.05
CA GLY A 569 -4.82 -11.33 -16.55
C GLY A 569 -6.03 -10.40 -16.46
N SER A 570 -5.90 -9.19 -17.01
CA SER A 570 -6.95 -8.17 -17.06
C SER A 570 -6.90 -7.42 -18.40
N GLY A 571 -8.02 -6.83 -18.83
CA GLY A 571 -8.11 -6.06 -20.07
C GLY A 571 -7.73 -6.84 -21.32
N LYS A 572 -6.86 -6.26 -22.13
CA LYS A 572 -6.28 -6.92 -23.31
C LYS A 572 -5.30 -8.05 -22.96
N GLY A 573 -4.80 -8.05 -21.73
CA GLY A 573 -3.99 -9.13 -21.16
C GLY A 573 -4.84 -10.27 -20.58
N PHE A 574 -6.16 -10.10 -20.43
CA PHE A 574 -7.05 -11.18 -19.97
C PHE A 574 -7.19 -12.25 -21.05
N GLY A 575 -7.08 -13.52 -20.68
CA GLY A 575 -7.10 -14.62 -21.65
C GLY A 575 -7.32 -15.99 -21.04
N ALA A 576 -7.53 -16.97 -21.92
CA ALA A 576 -7.35 -18.38 -21.60
C ALA A 576 -5.95 -18.81 -22.05
N TYR A 577 -5.23 -19.46 -21.16
CA TYR A 577 -3.87 -19.95 -21.37
C TYR A 577 -3.82 -21.46 -21.25
N ASN A 578 -3.02 -22.09 -22.10
CA ASN A 578 -2.75 -23.52 -21.99
C ASN A 578 -1.95 -23.79 -20.71
N GLY A 579 -2.50 -24.54 -19.76
CA GLY A 579 -1.86 -24.82 -18.47
C GLY A 579 -0.51 -25.56 -18.57
N LYS A 580 -0.23 -26.25 -19.68
CA LYS A 580 1.03 -26.97 -19.89
C LYS A 580 2.15 -26.09 -20.44
N THR A 581 1.82 -25.11 -21.29
CA THR A 581 2.83 -24.31 -22.02
C THR A 581 2.82 -22.83 -21.66
N GLY A 582 1.75 -22.33 -21.04
CA GLY A 582 1.52 -20.92 -20.81
C GLY A 582 1.15 -20.14 -22.07
N GLU A 583 1.06 -20.77 -23.25
CA GLU A 583 0.66 -20.07 -24.48
C GLU A 583 -0.82 -19.65 -24.42
N PRO A 584 -1.17 -18.43 -24.84
CA PRO A 584 -2.55 -18.01 -24.92
C PRO A 584 -3.29 -18.85 -25.97
N LEU A 585 -4.42 -19.44 -25.56
CA LEU A 585 -5.41 -20.03 -26.46
C LEU A 585 -6.23 -18.94 -27.13
N TRP A 586 -6.57 -17.91 -26.36
CA TRP A 586 -7.16 -16.66 -26.84
C TRP A 586 -6.84 -15.53 -25.85
N LEU A 587 -6.89 -14.29 -26.35
CA LEU A 587 -6.82 -13.07 -25.55
C LEU A 587 -8.06 -12.22 -25.80
N ASN A 588 -8.55 -11.57 -24.76
CA ASN A 588 -9.69 -10.68 -24.83
C ASN A 588 -9.40 -9.50 -25.76
N LYS A 589 -10.39 -9.19 -26.60
CA LYS A 589 -10.38 -8.04 -27.53
C LYS A 589 -11.55 -7.10 -27.30
N GLY A 590 -12.51 -7.48 -26.45
CA GLY A 590 -13.79 -6.78 -26.30
C GLY A 590 -13.78 -5.63 -25.31
N TRP A 591 -12.77 -5.54 -24.44
CA TRP A 591 -12.70 -4.51 -23.40
C TRP A 591 -11.26 -4.15 -23.00
N ALA A 592 -11.06 -2.91 -22.55
CA ALA A 592 -9.75 -2.35 -22.19
C ALA A 592 -9.43 -2.58 -20.70
N GLN A 593 -8.17 -2.38 -20.31
CA GLN A 593 -7.67 -2.82 -19.00
C GLN A 593 -8.28 -2.12 -17.78
N GLY A 594 -8.73 -0.86 -17.84
CA GLY A 594 -9.29 -0.20 -16.65
C GLY A 594 -8.38 -0.33 -15.41
N GLU A 595 -8.99 -0.21 -14.26
CA GLU A 595 -8.36 -0.38 -12.96
C GLU A 595 -8.53 -1.83 -12.48
N ALA A 596 -7.51 -2.38 -11.84
CA ALA A 596 -7.54 -3.77 -11.38
C ALA A 596 -8.61 -4.00 -10.30
N THR A 597 -9.16 -5.22 -10.25
CA THR A 597 -10.21 -5.64 -9.29
C THR A 597 -9.70 -6.82 -8.47
N THR A 598 -10.12 -6.96 -7.22
CA THR A 598 -9.77 -8.12 -6.39
C THR A 598 -10.61 -9.37 -6.71
N SER A 599 -11.45 -9.33 -7.74
CA SER A 599 -12.22 -10.50 -8.16
C SER A 599 -11.37 -11.48 -8.97
N ARG A 600 -11.79 -12.75 -9.01
CA ARG A 600 -11.22 -13.75 -9.95
C ARG A 600 -12.20 -14.03 -11.10
N PRO A 601 -11.70 -14.38 -12.30
CA PRO A 601 -12.54 -14.86 -13.38
C PRO A 601 -13.37 -16.08 -12.94
N LEU A 602 -14.67 -16.11 -13.22
CA LEU A 602 -15.58 -17.20 -12.85
C LEU A 602 -16.10 -17.90 -14.10
N LEU A 603 -15.84 -19.21 -14.21
CA LEU A 603 -16.37 -20.02 -15.31
C LEU A 603 -17.78 -20.50 -14.95
N ALA A 604 -18.78 -20.06 -15.71
CA ALA A 604 -20.20 -20.39 -15.51
C ALA A 604 -20.86 -20.69 -16.87
N ASP A 605 -21.38 -21.91 -17.06
CA ASP A 605 -22.17 -22.25 -18.26
C ASP A 605 -21.46 -22.02 -19.62
N GLY A 606 -20.14 -22.14 -19.67
CA GLY A 606 -19.34 -21.85 -20.87
C GLY A 606 -19.06 -20.35 -21.08
N VAL A 607 -19.47 -19.50 -20.15
CA VAL A 607 -19.10 -18.08 -20.06
C VAL A 607 -18.02 -17.93 -19.00
N ILE A 608 -16.93 -17.24 -19.32
CA ILE A 608 -15.96 -16.77 -18.33
C ILE A 608 -16.30 -15.32 -17.97
N VAL A 609 -16.55 -15.11 -16.69
CA VAL A 609 -17.04 -13.84 -16.16
C VAL A 609 -15.93 -13.13 -15.40
N SER A 610 -15.61 -11.90 -15.78
CA SER A 610 -14.54 -11.11 -15.16
C SER A 610 -14.87 -9.61 -15.23
N GLY A 611 -13.99 -8.74 -14.72
CA GLY A 611 -14.04 -7.37 -15.19
C GLY A 611 -12.97 -6.46 -14.64
N ALA A 612 -13.23 -5.16 -14.72
CA ALA A 612 -12.31 -4.12 -14.33
C ALA A 612 -13.08 -3.08 -13.51
N ASN A 613 -12.43 -2.58 -12.45
CA ASN A 613 -12.97 -1.54 -11.61
C ASN A 613 -13.30 -0.30 -12.45
N TRP A 614 -14.40 0.37 -12.10
CA TRP A 614 -15.02 1.52 -12.76
C TRP A 614 -15.43 1.36 -14.24
N ARG A 615 -15.00 0.28 -14.91
CA ARG A 615 -15.32 0.01 -16.32
C ARG A 615 -16.52 -0.90 -16.49
N GLY A 616 -16.58 -2.00 -15.75
CA GLY A 616 -17.71 -2.92 -15.87
C GLY A 616 -17.38 -4.38 -15.60
N PHE A 617 -18.40 -5.19 -15.86
CA PHE A 617 -18.44 -6.62 -15.65
C PHE A 617 -18.78 -7.28 -16.99
N TYR A 618 -18.04 -8.30 -17.36
CA TYR A 618 -18.02 -8.85 -18.71
C TYR A 618 -18.17 -10.36 -18.67
N GLY A 619 -18.98 -10.89 -19.57
CA GLY A 619 -19.01 -12.31 -19.87
C GLY A 619 -18.40 -12.55 -21.24
N ASN A 620 -17.34 -13.32 -21.30
CA ASN A 620 -16.71 -13.77 -22.54
C ASN A 620 -17.04 -15.25 -22.77
N ASP A 621 -17.13 -15.69 -24.02
CA ASP A 621 -17.17 -17.12 -24.35
C ASP A 621 -15.87 -17.78 -23.88
N ALA A 622 -15.98 -18.82 -23.06
CA ALA A 622 -14.82 -19.43 -22.42
C ALA A 622 -13.87 -20.14 -23.40
N LYS A 623 -14.33 -20.47 -24.62
CA LYS A 623 -13.55 -21.15 -25.67
C LYS A 623 -12.93 -20.19 -26.67
N THR A 624 -13.63 -19.11 -27.03
CA THR A 624 -13.19 -18.18 -28.09
C THR A 624 -12.67 -16.85 -27.55
N GLY A 625 -13.07 -16.47 -26.33
CA GLY A 625 -12.79 -15.16 -25.76
C GLY A 625 -13.68 -14.03 -26.29
N GLU A 626 -14.65 -14.34 -27.16
CA GLU A 626 -15.60 -13.35 -27.69
C GLU A 626 -16.44 -12.74 -26.56
N LEU A 627 -16.62 -11.42 -26.57
CA LEU A 627 -17.46 -10.74 -25.58
C LEU A 627 -18.93 -11.05 -25.86
N LEU A 628 -19.60 -11.73 -24.92
CA LEU A 628 -21.02 -12.09 -25.01
C LEU A 628 -21.92 -11.00 -24.42
N TRP A 629 -21.53 -10.44 -23.28
CA TRP A 629 -22.30 -9.40 -22.60
C TRP A 629 -21.40 -8.49 -21.75
N LYS A 630 -21.91 -7.27 -21.48
CA LYS A 630 -21.25 -6.23 -20.70
C LYS A 630 -22.27 -5.55 -19.78
N LEU A 631 -21.88 -5.32 -18.52
CA LEU A 631 -22.59 -4.51 -17.55
C LEU A 631 -21.68 -3.42 -17.00
N ASP A 632 -21.99 -2.16 -17.29
CA ASP A 632 -21.15 -0.98 -16.97
C ASP A 632 -21.95 0.18 -16.37
N LYS A 633 -23.15 -0.11 -15.87
CA LYS A 633 -24.08 0.87 -15.32
C LYS A 633 -24.60 0.42 -13.96
N ASP A 634 -25.44 1.27 -13.36
CA ASP A 634 -26.26 0.91 -12.20
C ASP A 634 -25.48 0.50 -10.93
N GLY A 635 -24.21 0.92 -10.83
CA GLY A 635 -23.36 0.72 -9.66
C GLY A 635 -22.61 -0.62 -9.59
N ILE A 636 -22.68 -1.46 -10.62
CA ILE A 636 -21.95 -2.74 -10.68
C ILE A 636 -20.46 -2.58 -11.01
N THR A 637 -20.06 -1.39 -11.48
CA THR A 637 -18.70 -1.11 -11.97
C THR A 637 -17.64 -1.10 -10.87
N ASP A 638 -18.05 -1.03 -9.60
CA ASP A 638 -17.18 -0.87 -8.45
C ASP A 638 -17.40 -2.01 -7.45
N ARG A 639 -16.56 -3.05 -7.54
CA ARG A 639 -16.73 -4.30 -6.80
C ARG A 639 -15.39 -5.00 -6.56
N GLY A 640 -15.21 -5.51 -5.35
CA GLY A 640 -14.09 -6.39 -5.00
C GLY A 640 -14.44 -7.87 -5.09
N ALA A 641 -15.66 -8.25 -4.70
CA ALA A 641 -16.05 -9.64 -4.57
C ALA A 641 -16.19 -10.40 -5.89
N THR A 642 -15.78 -11.67 -5.88
CA THR A 642 -16.15 -12.64 -6.92
C THR A 642 -17.62 -13.05 -6.73
N PRO A 643 -18.41 -13.24 -7.80
CA PRO A 643 -19.80 -13.71 -7.68
C PRO A 643 -19.91 -15.12 -7.11
N ALA A 644 -21.03 -15.42 -6.44
CA ALA A 644 -21.46 -16.79 -6.20
C ALA A 644 -22.36 -17.28 -7.33
N LEU A 645 -22.11 -18.48 -7.84
CA LEU A 645 -22.91 -19.12 -8.89
C LEU A 645 -23.85 -20.15 -8.28
N VAL A 646 -25.16 -19.96 -8.43
CA VAL A 646 -26.20 -20.92 -8.03
C VAL A 646 -27.26 -20.99 -9.13
N ASP A 647 -27.51 -22.18 -9.65
CA ASP A 647 -28.55 -22.44 -10.67
C ASP A 647 -28.47 -21.54 -11.91
N GLY A 648 -27.25 -21.25 -12.40
CA GLY A 648 -27.02 -20.35 -13.54
C GLY A 648 -27.15 -18.85 -13.23
N LEU A 649 -27.39 -18.50 -11.96
CA LEU A 649 -27.48 -17.12 -11.50
C LEU A 649 -26.23 -16.72 -10.70
N LEU A 650 -25.73 -15.53 -11.00
CA LEU A 650 -24.62 -14.88 -10.32
C LEU A 650 -25.16 -13.95 -9.23
N TYR A 651 -24.80 -14.21 -7.98
CA TYR A 651 -25.10 -13.34 -6.84
C TYR A 651 -23.89 -12.45 -6.58
N VAL A 652 -24.06 -11.14 -6.75
CA VAL A 652 -22.97 -10.16 -6.71
C VAL A 652 -23.28 -9.09 -5.68
N ALA A 653 -22.35 -8.86 -4.76
CA ALA A 653 -22.35 -7.73 -3.85
C ALA A 653 -21.52 -6.59 -4.47
N ALA A 654 -22.11 -5.39 -4.57
CA ALA A 654 -21.40 -4.21 -5.05
C ALA A 654 -21.98 -2.94 -4.40
N ARG A 655 -21.11 -2.07 -3.85
CA ARG A 655 -21.50 -0.85 -3.11
C ARG A 655 -22.57 -1.14 -2.07
N LYS A 656 -23.79 -0.62 -2.23
CA LYS A 656 -24.93 -0.83 -1.34
C LYS A 656 -26.01 -1.69 -1.99
N SER A 657 -25.64 -2.67 -2.81
CA SER A 657 -26.60 -3.46 -3.56
C SER A 657 -26.21 -4.93 -3.69
N LEU A 658 -27.23 -5.79 -3.64
CA LEU A 658 -27.18 -7.17 -4.09
C LEU A 658 -27.76 -7.26 -5.50
N PHE A 659 -27.01 -7.87 -6.41
CA PHE A 659 -27.44 -8.18 -7.77
C PHE A 659 -27.58 -9.68 -7.94
N ILE A 660 -28.62 -10.10 -8.68
CA ILE A 660 -28.76 -11.46 -9.19
C ILE A 660 -28.79 -11.36 -10.72
N ILE A 661 -27.85 -12.01 -11.38
CA ILE A 661 -27.59 -11.83 -12.82
C ILE A 661 -27.59 -13.20 -13.50
N ASP A 662 -28.25 -13.30 -14.64
CA ASP A 662 -28.15 -14.50 -15.48
C ASP A 662 -26.74 -14.64 -16.07
N SER A 663 -26.06 -15.75 -15.80
CA SER A 663 -24.64 -15.96 -16.17
C SER A 663 -24.40 -15.91 -17.69
N ARG A 664 -25.39 -16.34 -18.48
CA ARG A 664 -25.27 -16.49 -19.93
C ARG A 664 -25.51 -15.20 -20.69
N SER A 665 -26.50 -14.42 -20.26
CA SER A 665 -26.94 -13.20 -20.96
C SER A 665 -26.45 -11.91 -20.30
N GLY A 666 -25.98 -11.96 -19.05
CA GLY A 666 -25.68 -10.77 -18.26
C GLY A 666 -26.94 -10.01 -17.83
N ARG A 667 -28.14 -10.54 -18.04
CA ARG A 667 -29.39 -9.86 -17.65
C ARG A 667 -29.50 -9.80 -16.13
N VAL A 668 -29.61 -8.58 -15.58
CA VAL A 668 -29.92 -8.35 -14.17
C VAL A 668 -31.36 -8.80 -13.90
N VAL A 669 -31.53 -9.85 -13.09
CA VAL A 669 -32.82 -10.41 -12.65
C VAL A 669 -33.32 -9.68 -11.42
N VAL A 670 -32.44 -9.40 -10.48
CA VAL A 670 -32.74 -8.67 -9.24
C VAL A 670 -31.65 -7.63 -8.99
N ARG A 671 -32.07 -6.45 -8.54
CA ARG A 671 -31.23 -5.46 -7.87
C ARG A 671 -31.94 -5.03 -6.60
N LYS A 672 -31.36 -5.33 -5.44
CA LYS A 672 -31.87 -4.92 -4.13
C LYS A 672 -30.87 -3.97 -3.50
N GLU A 673 -31.31 -2.76 -3.19
CA GLU A 673 -30.55 -1.83 -2.36
C GLU A 673 -30.53 -2.32 -0.91
N LEU A 674 -29.37 -2.23 -0.28
CA LEU A 674 -29.10 -2.68 1.09
C LEU A 674 -28.81 -1.48 1.99
N PRO A 675 -29.19 -1.52 3.27
CA PRO A 675 -28.97 -0.42 4.20
C PRO A 675 -27.50 -0.26 4.65
N PHE A 676 -26.59 -1.11 4.18
CA PHE A 676 -25.17 -1.16 4.53
C PHE A 676 -24.30 -1.31 3.28
N ASN A 677 -23.00 -1.02 3.42
CA ASN A 677 -22.03 -1.16 2.34
C ASN A 677 -21.42 -2.57 2.31
N VAL A 678 -21.52 -3.21 1.14
CA VAL A 678 -21.02 -4.57 0.82
C VAL A 678 -19.88 -4.53 -0.20
N GLN A 679 -19.19 -3.39 -0.34
CA GLN A 679 -17.98 -3.23 -1.16
C GLN A 679 -16.76 -3.83 -0.44
N VAL A 680 -16.78 -5.15 -0.35
CA VAL A 680 -15.73 -6.00 0.21
C VAL A 680 -15.34 -7.07 -0.81
N ASN A 681 -14.25 -7.79 -0.56
CA ASN A 681 -13.79 -8.92 -1.36
C ASN A 681 -14.58 -10.22 -1.07
N SER A 682 -15.42 -10.24 -0.04
CA SER A 682 -16.20 -11.40 0.39
C SER A 682 -17.23 -11.83 -0.67
N THR A 683 -17.03 -13.00 -1.27
CA THR A 683 -18.05 -13.65 -2.10
C THR A 683 -19.27 -14.03 -1.25
N PRO A 684 -20.51 -13.73 -1.68
CA PRO A 684 -21.71 -14.15 -0.97
C PRO A 684 -21.80 -15.68 -0.81
N LEU A 685 -22.25 -16.15 0.35
CA LEU A 685 -22.69 -17.54 0.51
C LEU A 685 -24.19 -17.61 0.28
N VAL A 686 -24.61 -18.40 -0.69
CA VAL A 686 -26.02 -18.63 -1.02
C VAL A 686 -26.41 -20.04 -0.60
N THR A 687 -27.43 -20.14 0.23
CA THR A 687 -28.02 -21.40 0.72
C THR A 687 -29.46 -21.52 0.24
N ASP A 688 -30.19 -22.56 0.65
CA ASP A 688 -31.60 -22.72 0.26
C ASP A 688 -32.48 -21.57 0.75
N ASP A 689 -32.15 -20.97 1.89
CA ASP A 689 -33.00 -19.99 2.58
C ASP A 689 -32.30 -18.67 2.93
N LEU A 690 -30.96 -18.61 2.86
CA LEU A 690 -30.17 -17.42 3.19
C LEU A 690 -29.21 -17.00 2.09
N ILE A 691 -28.95 -15.70 2.02
CA ILE A 691 -27.81 -15.08 1.33
C ILE A 691 -26.97 -14.38 2.39
N ILE A 692 -25.74 -14.82 2.60
CA ILE A 692 -24.85 -14.33 3.66
C ILE A 692 -23.71 -13.54 3.03
N VAL A 693 -23.51 -12.30 3.48
CA VAL A 693 -22.55 -11.34 2.91
C VAL A 693 -21.70 -10.67 3.99
N GLY A 694 -20.41 -10.51 3.70
CA GLY A 694 -19.55 -9.61 4.44
C GLY A 694 -19.89 -8.14 4.15
N THR A 695 -19.62 -7.27 5.10
CA THR A 695 -19.87 -5.83 4.98
C THR A 695 -18.63 -5.03 5.38
N GLN A 696 -18.64 -3.75 5.04
CA GLN A 696 -17.61 -2.80 5.41
C GLN A 696 -17.67 -2.39 6.89
N THR A 697 -18.88 -2.31 7.48
CA THR A 697 -19.10 -1.68 8.81
C THR A 697 -19.93 -2.50 9.78
N ASP A 698 -20.67 -3.50 9.32
CA ASP A 698 -21.70 -4.18 10.11
C ASP A 698 -21.32 -5.62 10.49
N GLY A 699 -20.14 -6.08 10.09
CA GLY A 699 -19.70 -7.46 10.22
C GLY A 699 -20.33 -8.37 9.16
N MET A 700 -20.77 -9.56 9.54
CA MET A 700 -21.41 -10.53 8.64
C MET A 700 -22.93 -10.41 8.72
N VAL A 701 -23.61 -10.34 7.58
CA VAL A 701 -25.08 -10.19 7.51
C VAL A 701 -25.69 -11.35 6.72
N ALA A 702 -26.78 -11.92 7.23
CA ALA A 702 -27.63 -12.83 6.47
C ALA A 702 -28.94 -12.17 6.07
N LEU A 703 -29.28 -12.33 4.80
CA LEU A 703 -30.54 -11.96 4.20
C LEU A 703 -31.38 -13.21 3.99
N ASP A 704 -32.70 -13.09 4.12
CA ASP A 704 -33.63 -14.08 3.62
C ASP A 704 -33.54 -14.17 2.09
N ARG A 705 -33.39 -15.38 1.54
CA ARG A 705 -33.17 -15.55 0.09
C ARG A 705 -34.39 -15.16 -0.75
N GLN A 706 -35.60 -15.16 -0.20
CA GLN A 706 -36.83 -14.85 -0.95
C GLN A 706 -37.18 -13.37 -0.87
N THR A 707 -37.09 -12.78 0.32
CA THR A 707 -37.50 -11.39 0.58
C THR A 707 -36.35 -10.39 0.49
N PHE A 708 -35.10 -10.87 0.58
CA PHE A 708 -33.87 -10.07 0.67
C PHE A 708 -33.80 -9.15 1.89
N GLU A 709 -34.62 -9.43 2.91
CA GLU A 709 -34.61 -8.70 4.18
C GLU A 709 -33.59 -9.32 5.15
N VAL A 710 -33.00 -8.48 6.00
CA VAL A 710 -32.01 -8.92 6.99
C VAL A 710 -32.67 -9.86 8.00
N LYS A 711 -32.14 -11.08 8.13
CA LYS A 711 -32.52 -12.01 9.21
C LYS A 711 -31.67 -11.82 10.46
N TRP A 712 -30.36 -11.68 10.29
CA TRP A 712 -29.44 -11.48 11.40
C TRP A 712 -28.16 -10.75 10.98
N THR A 713 -27.49 -10.19 11.98
CA THR A 713 -26.17 -9.56 11.84
C THR A 713 -25.24 -10.10 12.92
N ALA A 714 -24.11 -10.67 12.52
CA ALA A 714 -23.04 -11.08 13.41
C ALA A 714 -21.95 -10.00 13.42
N ARG A 715 -22.00 -9.14 14.44
CA ARG A 715 -21.04 -8.03 14.61
C ARG A 715 -19.67 -8.54 15.05
N THR A 716 -18.62 -7.90 14.54
CA THR A 716 -17.23 -8.12 14.92
C THR A 716 -16.69 -6.93 15.73
N SER A 717 -15.46 -7.04 16.21
CA SER A 717 -14.77 -5.89 16.80
C SER A 717 -14.32 -4.94 15.68
N PRO A 718 -13.91 -3.70 16.00
CA PRO A 718 -13.31 -2.81 15.01
C PRO A 718 -12.11 -3.47 14.31
N ALA A 719 -12.00 -3.23 13.01
CA ALA A 719 -10.90 -3.70 12.19
C ALA A 719 -9.57 -3.10 12.67
N LEU A 720 -8.50 -3.90 12.63
CA LEU A 720 -7.14 -3.44 12.97
C LEU A 720 -6.55 -2.57 11.87
N VAL A 721 -6.95 -2.81 10.61
CA VAL A 721 -6.56 -2.05 9.42
C VAL A 721 -7.72 -1.98 8.44
N TYR A 722 -7.77 -0.96 7.59
CA TYR A 722 -8.84 -0.76 6.61
C TYR A 722 -8.39 -1.19 5.22
N THR A 723 -9.19 -1.99 4.54
CA THR A 723 -8.90 -2.51 3.20
C THR A 723 -10.02 -2.17 2.22
N ALA A 724 -11.28 -2.30 2.63
CA ALA A 724 -12.41 -1.97 1.80
C ALA A 724 -12.33 -0.52 1.28
N PRO A 725 -12.55 -0.27 -0.03
CA PRO A 725 -12.37 1.06 -0.62
C PRO A 725 -13.09 2.15 0.14
N TYR A 726 -12.36 3.22 0.49
CA TYR A 726 -12.86 4.38 1.23
C TYR A 726 -13.46 4.06 2.60
N SER A 727 -13.20 2.87 3.16
CA SER A 727 -13.57 2.52 4.53
C SER A 727 -12.66 3.22 5.53
N ARG A 728 -13.25 3.96 6.47
CA ARG A 728 -12.56 4.78 7.48
C ARG A 728 -12.81 4.25 8.89
N HIS A 729 -12.00 4.70 9.84
CA HIS A 729 -12.18 4.40 11.26
C HIS A 729 -13.52 4.97 11.80
N PRO A 730 -14.30 4.22 12.60
CA PRO A 730 -14.19 2.78 12.85
C PRO A 730 -14.89 1.96 11.75
N ALA A 731 -14.29 0.82 11.36
CA ALA A 731 -14.90 -0.14 10.44
C ALA A 731 -14.93 -1.54 11.07
N ALA A 732 -15.78 -2.43 10.55
CA ALA A 732 -15.89 -3.82 11.00
C ALA A 732 -15.82 -4.76 9.79
N THR A 733 -14.84 -4.49 8.92
CA THR A 733 -14.73 -5.06 7.58
C THR A 733 -14.58 -6.57 7.59
N ILE A 734 -15.33 -7.22 6.70
CA ILE A 734 -15.21 -8.66 6.41
C ILE A 734 -14.79 -8.85 4.94
N GLU A 735 -13.50 -9.09 4.73
CA GLU A 735 -12.96 -9.40 3.40
C GLU A 735 -13.05 -10.90 3.04
N THR A 736 -13.22 -11.77 4.04
CA THR A 736 -13.27 -13.21 3.85
C THR A 736 -14.66 -13.68 3.46
N SER A 737 -14.75 -14.66 2.58
CA SER A 737 -16.06 -15.24 2.22
C SER A 737 -16.55 -16.21 3.31
N PRO A 738 -17.85 -16.19 3.67
CA PRO A 738 -18.42 -17.13 4.62
C PRO A 738 -18.39 -18.58 4.11
N VAL A 739 -18.00 -19.52 4.98
CA VAL A 739 -17.97 -20.96 4.69
C VAL A 739 -18.94 -21.69 5.62
N LEU A 740 -19.93 -22.38 5.05
CA LEU A 740 -20.88 -23.19 5.82
C LEU A 740 -20.34 -24.61 6.02
N ILE A 741 -20.22 -25.04 7.28
CA ILE A 741 -19.89 -26.40 7.66
C ILE A 741 -20.92 -26.88 8.68
N GLY A 742 -21.75 -27.85 8.26
CA GLY A 742 -22.90 -28.30 9.04
C GLY A 742 -23.88 -27.15 9.29
N LYS A 743 -24.05 -26.75 10.56
CA LYS A 743 -24.94 -25.65 10.99
C LYS A 743 -24.18 -24.36 11.34
N THR A 744 -22.87 -24.31 11.09
CA THR A 744 -22.02 -23.20 11.50
C THR A 744 -21.45 -22.50 10.27
N VAL A 745 -21.57 -21.18 10.24
CA VAL A 745 -20.91 -20.32 9.26
C VAL A 745 -19.60 -19.83 9.85
N TYR A 746 -18.49 -20.15 9.19
CA TYR A 746 -17.16 -19.71 9.58
C TYR A 746 -16.68 -18.58 8.68
N PHE A 747 -16.03 -17.58 9.27
CA PHE A 747 -15.41 -16.47 8.55
C PHE A 747 -14.28 -15.83 9.37
N GLY A 748 -13.32 -15.22 8.70
CA GLY A 748 -12.30 -14.37 9.30
C GLY A 748 -12.66 -12.89 9.16
N ALA A 749 -12.21 -12.06 10.09
CA ALA A 749 -12.46 -10.63 10.07
C ALA A 749 -11.16 -9.81 10.18
N SER A 750 -11.23 -8.55 9.74
CA SER A 750 -10.10 -7.61 9.83
C SER A 750 -9.73 -7.23 11.27
N ASP A 751 -10.49 -7.66 12.27
CA ASP A 751 -10.18 -7.52 13.70
C ASP A 751 -9.19 -8.58 14.22
N GLY A 752 -8.76 -9.52 13.36
CA GLY A 752 -7.83 -10.58 13.72
C GLY A 752 -8.47 -11.72 14.51
N ILE A 753 -9.74 -12.00 14.24
CA ILE A 753 -10.49 -13.11 14.85
C ILE A 753 -11.15 -13.97 13.76
N ILE A 754 -11.04 -15.28 13.93
CA ILE A 754 -11.85 -16.26 13.20
C ILE A 754 -13.12 -16.53 14.00
N TYR A 755 -14.27 -16.41 13.36
CA TYR A 755 -15.58 -16.59 13.96
C TYR A 755 -16.25 -17.87 13.44
N GLY A 756 -16.96 -18.56 14.32
CA GLY A 756 -17.98 -19.55 13.98
C GLY A 756 -19.33 -19.08 14.54
N VAL A 757 -20.30 -18.86 13.66
CA VAL A 757 -21.65 -18.39 14.03
C VAL A 757 -22.70 -19.42 13.65
N ASP A 758 -23.73 -19.54 14.47
CA ASP A 758 -24.90 -20.36 14.15
C ASP A 758 -25.61 -19.82 12.91
N LYS A 759 -25.86 -20.68 11.91
CA LYS A 759 -26.43 -20.29 10.60
C LYS A 759 -27.78 -19.58 10.73
N GLU A 760 -28.62 -20.00 11.68
CA GLU A 760 -30.00 -19.53 11.80
C GLU A 760 -30.11 -18.22 12.58
N SER A 761 -29.32 -18.07 13.65
CA SER A 761 -29.40 -16.92 14.55
C SER A 761 -28.31 -15.87 14.37
N GLY A 762 -27.21 -16.21 13.68
CA GLY A 762 -26.01 -15.36 13.60
C GLY A 762 -25.23 -15.25 14.91
N ARG A 763 -25.63 -15.97 15.97
CA ARG A 763 -24.96 -15.93 17.27
C ARG A 763 -23.59 -16.57 17.17
N THR A 764 -22.55 -15.89 17.64
CA THR A 764 -21.21 -16.49 17.75
C THR A 764 -21.20 -17.64 18.75
N ILE A 765 -20.77 -18.81 18.28
CA ILE A 765 -20.63 -20.05 19.09
C ILE A 765 -19.17 -20.47 19.24
N TRP A 766 -18.26 -19.90 18.45
CA TRP A 766 -16.84 -20.19 18.49
C TRP A 766 -16.01 -18.98 18.03
N LYS A 767 -14.84 -18.78 18.62
CA LYS A 767 -13.85 -17.79 18.19
C LYS A 767 -12.43 -18.35 18.31
N HIS A 768 -11.53 -17.84 17.48
CA HIS A 768 -10.09 -17.98 17.65
C HIS A 768 -9.40 -16.65 17.32
N LYS A 769 -8.62 -16.11 18.27
CA LYS A 769 -7.92 -14.84 18.09
C LYS A 769 -6.54 -15.09 17.48
N THR A 770 -6.29 -14.52 16.32
CA THR A 770 -4.98 -14.53 15.67
C THR A 770 -4.18 -13.29 16.04
N GLY A 771 -4.85 -12.15 16.26
CA GLY A 771 -4.21 -10.84 16.54
C GLY A 771 -3.55 -10.18 15.33
N ALA A 772 -3.73 -10.76 14.15
CA ALA A 772 -3.42 -10.14 12.87
C ALA A 772 -4.64 -10.29 11.94
N PRO A 773 -4.98 -9.29 11.10
CA PRO A 773 -6.16 -9.31 10.24
C PRO A 773 -6.32 -10.60 9.43
N LEU A 774 -7.56 -11.03 9.19
CA LEU A 774 -7.86 -12.10 8.24
C LEU A 774 -8.49 -11.54 6.97
N PHE A 775 -7.78 -11.71 5.86
CA PHE A 775 -8.22 -11.28 4.52
C PHE A 775 -8.48 -12.47 3.59
N SER A 776 -7.77 -13.57 3.81
CA SER A 776 -7.90 -14.79 3.04
C SER A 776 -9.12 -15.60 3.49
N THR A 777 -9.88 -16.14 2.54
CA THR A 777 -11.05 -16.98 2.84
C THR A 777 -10.59 -18.32 3.43
N LEU A 778 -11.29 -18.81 4.45
CA LEU A 778 -11.03 -20.13 5.03
C LEU A 778 -11.35 -21.23 4.03
N THR A 779 -10.63 -22.35 4.07
CA THR A 779 -10.92 -23.51 3.21
C THR A 779 -11.03 -24.80 4.02
N THR A 780 -11.65 -25.84 3.47
CA THR A 780 -11.84 -27.10 4.18
C THR A 780 -11.71 -28.29 3.24
N ASP A 781 -11.14 -29.39 3.74
CA ASP A 781 -11.14 -30.72 3.09
C ASP A 781 -12.24 -31.64 3.65
N GLY A 782 -13.15 -31.09 4.45
CA GLY A 782 -14.21 -31.81 5.16
C GLY A 782 -13.78 -32.43 6.50
N ARG A 783 -12.48 -32.49 6.80
CA ARG A 783 -11.94 -32.96 8.10
C ARG A 783 -11.30 -31.84 8.90
N MET A 784 -10.72 -30.86 8.21
CA MET A 784 -10.07 -29.70 8.81
C MET A 784 -10.52 -28.41 8.13
N ILE A 785 -10.49 -27.32 8.89
CA ILE A 785 -10.56 -25.94 8.40
C ILE A 785 -9.15 -25.38 8.34
N PHE A 786 -8.79 -24.73 7.25
CA PHE A 786 -7.54 -24.03 7.06
C PHE A 786 -7.78 -22.53 6.94
N ALA A 787 -6.93 -21.74 7.57
CA ALA A 787 -7.00 -20.29 7.56
C ALA A 787 -5.60 -19.68 7.48
N ALA A 788 -5.50 -18.44 6.99
CA ALA A 788 -4.26 -17.67 7.04
C ALA A 788 -4.52 -16.24 7.53
N ASP A 789 -3.67 -15.78 8.45
CA ASP A 789 -3.66 -14.39 8.91
C ASP A 789 -2.62 -13.54 8.16
N PHE A 790 -2.79 -12.23 8.25
CA PHE A 790 -1.90 -11.26 7.60
C PHE A 790 -0.46 -11.28 8.15
N GLY A 791 -0.27 -11.77 9.38
CA GLY A 791 1.05 -11.94 9.98
C GLY A 791 1.85 -13.11 9.39
N GLY A 792 1.24 -13.90 8.50
CA GLY A 792 1.88 -15.01 7.80
C GLY A 792 1.66 -16.37 8.44
N ASN A 793 0.83 -16.47 9.49
CA ASN A 793 0.49 -17.76 10.08
C ASN A 793 -0.58 -18.46 9.23
N VAL A 794 -0.36 -19.74 8.99
CA VAL A 794 -1.32 -20.70 8.46
C VAL A 794 -1.75 -21.62 9.60
N TYR A 795 -3.05 -21.84 9.70
CA TYR A 795 -3.70 -22.61 10.75
C TYR A 795 -4.43 -23.80 10.14
N ALA A 796 -4.49 -24.91 10.88
CA ALA A 796 -5.43 -25.99 10.64
C ALA A 796 -6.22 -26.30 11.91
N PHE A 797 -7.53 -26.47 11.78
CA PHE A 797 -8.42 -26.83 12.87
C PHE A 797 -9.17 -28.13 12.54
N ASN A 798 -9.12 -29.12 13.43
CA ASN A 798 -9.94 -30.32 13.31
C ASN A 798 -11.41 -29.99 13.54
N ILE A 799 -12.28 -30.49 12.67
CA ILE A 799 -13.74 -30.39 12.77
C ILE A 799 -14.30 -31.80 12.99
N ASN A 800 -14.28 -32.27 14.24
CA ASN A 800 -14.84 -33.56 14.61
C ASN A 800 -16.37 -33.53 14.67
#